data_AF-A0A2E7MCZ1-F1
#
_entry.id   AF-A0A2E7MCZ1-F1
#
_cell.length_a   1.000
_cell.length_b   1.000
_cell.length_c   1.000
_cell.angle_alpha   90.00
_cell.angle_beta   90.00
_cell.angle_gamma   90.00
#
_symmetry.space_group_name_H-M   'P 1'
#
loop_
_entity.id
_entity.type
_entity.pdbx_description
1 polymer ?
#
loop_
_entity_poly.entity_id
_entity_poly.type
_entity_poly.pdbx_seq_one_letter_code
_entity_poly.pdbx_strand_id
1 'polypeptide(L)'
;MRILILLHGMPPVAGRPVIGTGLRAFANGEALRQRGHEVFYCTRTEDLPETTPATKSRGKGSSKTKGTASTRVTGLNHPPGDPRRVHEPASAALTSAAGKGIAALEGRAVAPAPDAIRTHGLTTVGGVLGAAGNPFHFTDTHEVHDIVRHVDPDVVLVEAPEEVRRLPPGQFSVILDLFAPRILEQQFQDKDDEREEVRILDALQRGDGFVFSNERQKYYHLPLLALAGVDCTEQSGAVAPISCPPEMLSFSKPKEPIFIAGGVFWPWADLGPALVALHASLKKANKGKIHLYGGEYGIRSDTQRYTDPREFLPKRSKHLRFKGMVPIDTLWKEYARGSVAFDLTTPNPERDLNLSFRQVDYLRCGLPIITSPRQVIAGHLEEYGAGWCVEPGDTKALDKLVRDLLAHPDKVLRASSAAQKLAAEQYTWDAGGEALDALVQQRPKREHTDTFVNRISRTQADLWQEHEENKRLRETVLYLQDDQSKKSEELQSLNQKLGVLLGSVDRLSGSLTAVSRFKNDMLLFLHEQEDAALREAAELTTEVERLQLDIKKKEAAIKAGKREQAKAASALTRQEEQNKAELDKKDEELASLAREFQLHRDKSDAALAAQQDKHKADLQRKEADAQRLTTEKTQLQKRLDQALETGQARTDKLAEAQVSISDLKGRLDLANNQVEVNRLEGERLKDRLEQARFEQQKRLQELDKKEREVAKAQKTRDTTKARLEAAKKKLEESITRLEFENRTLLEEGAKKDDEVQTAQSERDKLKAGLEASIKSLEERLVGSEFENRTRIEEMAKKDGEIEEIMAERDALKAKLEGNISSLEERLVRLDHEFRTVLEQLAKKEGEFEILDRAHTRVLAEHGAATTRLGSVVARLEEAEFQVTALTSEVAKKTEEIADAQARRDALADALREEKELSARGGVLLRRKLKSNFLGRKDD
;
A
#
# COMPACT_ATOMS: atom_id res chain seq x y z
N MET A 1 28.10 2.64 -18.50
CA MET A 1 27.01 1.65 -18.32
C MET A 1 25.90 2.27 -17.51
N ARG A 2 24.68 1.73 -17.56
CA ARG A 2 23.56 2.16 -16.72
C ARG A 2 23.57 1.35 -15.42
N ILE A 3 23.64 2.03 -14.29
CA ILE A 3 23.74 1.41 -12.97
C ILE A 3 22.58 1.89 -12.12
N LEU A 4 21.79 0.94 -11.61
CA LEU A 4 20.76 1.22 -10.62
C LEU A 4 21.29 0.86 -9.23
N ILE A 5 21.31 1.82 -8.32
CA ILE A 5 21.67 1.60 -6.91
C ILE A 5 20.38 1.49 -6.10
N LEU A 6 20.16 0.34 -5.47
CA LEU A 6 19.12 0.11 -4.47
C LEU A 6 19.74 0.29 -3.08
N LEU A 7 19.16 1.18 -2.27
CA LEU A 7 19.73 1.56 -0.97
C LEU A 7 18.64 1.72 0.11
N HIS A 8 19.08 1.72 1.36
CA HIS A 8 18.27 2.19 2.50
C HIS A 8 18.68 3.61 2.90
N GLY A 9 17.69 4.41 3.27
CA GLY A 9 17.91 5.80 3.65
C GLY A 9 18.07 6.72 2.44
N MET A 10 18.66 7.89 2.67
CA MET A 10 18.79 8.95 1.67
C MET A 10 20.25 9.31 1.42
N PRO A 11 20.64 9.61 0.16
CA PRO A 11 21.90 10.24 -0.13
C PRO A 11 22.09 11.56 0.67
N PRO A 12 23.32 12.03 0.89
CA PRO A 12 23.62 13.18 1.76
C PRO A 12 23.09 14.49 1.18
N VAL A 13 21.91 14.90 1.62
CA VAL A 13 21.24 16.14 1.23
C VAL A 13 21.64 17.27 2.19
N ALA A 14 21.97 18.44 1.64
CA ALA A 14 22.27 19.64 2.44
C ALA A 14 21.14 19.99 3.43
N GLY A 15 21.50 20.35 4.67
CA GLY A 15 20.51 20.70 5.70
C GLY A 15 19.81 19.49 6.32
N ARG A 16 20.19 18.25 5.99
CA ARG A 16 19.64 17.02 6.56
C ARG A 16 20.70 16.14 7.22
N PRO A 17 20.36 15.43 8.32
CA PRO A 17 21.19 14.35 8.82
C PRO A 17 21.15 13.18 7.83
N VAL A 18 22.20 12.35 7.85
CA VAL A 18 22.37 11.19 6.96
C VAL A 18 22.93 10.02 7.75
N ILE A 19 22.65 8.80 7.30
CA ILE A 19 23.20 7.56 7.87
C ILE A 19 24.21 6.91 6.93
N GLY A 20 24.91 5.91 7.45
CA GLY A 20 25.98 5.21 6.74
C GLY A 20 25.53 4.64 5.39
N THR A 21 24.33 4.07 5.32
CA THR A 21 23.84 3.42 4.09
C THR A 21 23.68 4.40 2.93
N GLY A 22 22.99 5.51 3.18
CA GLY A 22 22.85 6.61 2.21
C GLY A 22 24.19 7.24 1.82
N LEU A 23 25.15 7.34 2.75
CA LEU A 23 26.50 7.79 2.46
C LEU A 23 27.27 6.80 1.57
N ARG A 24 27.14 5.49 1.84
CA ARG A 24 27.78 4.42 1.07
C ARG A 24 27.29 4.38 -0.37
N ALA A 25 25.98 4.32 -0.54
CA ALA A 25 25.33 4.32 -1.84
C ALA A 25 25.72 5.56 -2.65
N PHE A 26 25.73 6.73 -2.01
CA PHE A 26 26.15 7.97 -2.65
C PHE A 26 27.62 7.92 -3.06
N ALA A 27 28.54 7.55 -2.16
CA ALA A 27 29.97 7.47 -2.43
C ALA A 27 30.29 6.50 -3.58
N ASN A 28 29.71 5.29 -3.56
CA ASN A 28 29.84 4.32 -4.64
C ASN A 28 29.30 4.87 -5.97
N GLY A 29 28.14 5.51 -5.94
CA GLY A 29 27.53 6.09 -7.14
C GLY A 29 28.33 7.27 -7.72
N GLU A 30 28.91 8.14 -6.88
CA GLU A 30 29.79 9.21 -7.34
C GLU A 30 31.10 8.66 -7.91
N ALA A 31 31.69 7.66 -7.24
CA ALA A 31 32.90 6.99 -7.73
C ALA A 31 32.70 6.35 -9.13
N LEU A 32 31.53 5.75 -9.36
CA LEU A 32 31.13 5.18 -10.65
C LEU A 32 30.80 6.26 -11.69
N ARG A 33 30.12 7.35 -11.30
CA ARG A 33 29.81 8.46 -12.20
C ARG A 33 31.06 9.16 -12.69
N GLN A 34 32.06 9.37 -11.82
CA GLN A 34 33.37 9.93 -12.19
C GLN A 34 34.11 9.09 -13.24
N ARG A 35 33.76 7.80 -13.35
CA ARG A 35 34.32 6.85 -14.32
C ARG A 35 33.44 6.67 -15.57
N GLY A 36 32.45 7.54 -15.76
CA GLY A 36 31.64 7.60 -16.97
C GLY A 36 30.40 6.69 -16.96
N HIS A 37 30.01 6.14 -15.81
CA HIS A 37 28.74 5.42 -15.69
C HIS A 37 27.55 6.35 -15.48
N GLU A 38 26.40 5.96 -16.02
CA GLU A 38 25.12 6.61 -15.75
C GLU A 38 24.51 5.94 -14.52
N VAL A 39 24.37 6.69 -13.42
CA VAL A 39 23.99 6.15 -12.11
C VAL A 39 22.64 6.70 -11.68
N PHE A 40 21.72 5.78 -11.36
CA PHE A 40 20.37 6.01 -10.85
C PHE A 40 20.26 5.50 -9.41
N TYR A 41 19.49 6.18 -8.58
CA TYR A 41 19.25 5.80 -7.18
C TYR A 41 17.79 5.43 -6.96
N CYS A 42 17.56 4.42 -6.13
CA CYS A 42 16.24 3.94 -5.76
C CYS A 42 16.24 3.57 -4.27
N THR A 43 15.30 4.14 -3.50
CA THR A 43 15.19 3.94 -2.04
C THR A 43 13.77 3.55 -1.65
N ARG A 44 13.51 3.19 -0.39
CA ARG A 44 12.13 2.94 0.05
C ARG A 44 11.36 4.25 0.19
N THR A 45 10.06 4.25 -0.06
CA THR A 45 9.20 5.43 0.12
C THR A 45 9.24 5.95 1.55
N GLU A 46 9.35 5.06 2.53
CA GLU A 46 9.45 5.37 3.97
C GLU A 46 10.78 6.00 4.39
N ASP A 47 11.84 5.83 3.57
CA ASP A 47 13.13 6.48 3.79
C ASP A 47 13.15 7.92 3.28
N LEU A 48 12.16 8.29 2.47
CA LEU A 48 11.98 9.67 2.06
C LEU A 48 11.56 10.50 3.28
N PRO A 49 12.16 11.68 3.47
CA PRO A 49 11.76 12.58 4.53
C PRO A 49 10.33 13.04 4.28
N GLU A 50 9.50 13.01 5.34
CA GLU A 50 8.12 13.47 5.29
C GLU A 50 8.06 14.85 4.59
N THR A 51 7.24 14.96 3.55
CA THR A 51 6.89 16.27 3.01
C THR A 51 6.26 17.05 4.14
N THR A 52 6.92 18.10 4.62
CA THR A 52 6.41 18.96 5.69
C THR A 52 4.95 19.29 5.36
N PRO A 53 3.96 18.99 6.24
CA PRO A 53 2.60 19.40 5.98
C PRO A 53 2.63 20.90 5.77
N ALA A 54 2.20 21.35 4.59
CA ALA A 54 2.13 22.77 4.27
C ALA A 54 1.46 23.46 5.45
N THR A 55 2.24 24.26 6.19
CA THR A 55 1.72 25.12 7.24
C THR A 55 0.52 25.83 6.64
N LYS A 56 -0.68 25.60 7.20
CA LYS A 56 -1.91 26.28 6.81
C LYS A 56 -1.75 27.77 7.13
N SER A 57 -0.99 28.49 6.31
CA SER A 57 -0.97 29.95 6.33
C SER A 57 -2.30 30.39 5.74
N ARG A 58 -3.21 30.82 6.62
CA ARG A 58 -4.30 31.72 6.25
C ARG A 58 -3.65 33.00 5.70
N GLY A 59 -3.47 33.06 4.39
CA GLY A 59 -2.96 34.22 3.69
C GLY A 59 -3.57 34.26 2.29
N LYS A 60 -4.56 35.14 2.09
CA LYS A 60 -4.98 35.57 0.76
C LYS A 60 -3.79 36.27 0.09
N GLY A 61 -3.36 35.79 -1.08
CA GLY A 61 -2.37 36.49 -1.89
C GLY A 61 -1.38 35.53 -2.54
N SER A 62 -1.42 35.48 -3.86
CA SER A 62 -0.67 34.60 -4.75
C SER A 62 0.84 34.53 -4.49
N SER A 63 1.35 33.32 -4.25
CA SER A 63 2.63 32.83 -4.78
C SER A 63 2.63 31.31 -4.73
N LYS A 64 2.49 30.66 -5.89
CA LYS A 64 2.60 29.21 -6.03
C LYS A 64 4.07 28.80 -5.90
N THR A 65 4.53 28.49 -4.68
CA THR A 65 5.71 27.64 -4.52
C THR A 65 5.32 26.21 -4.96
N LYS A 66 5.84 25.79 -6.12
CA LYS A 66 5.74 24.40 -6.59
C LYS A 66 6.37 23.48 -5.54
N GLY A 67 5.55 22.67 -4.86
CA GLY A 67 6.03 21.51 -4.13
C GLY A 67 6.70 20.54 -5.12
N THR A 68 7.81 19.94 -4.71
CA THR A 68 8.49 18.86 -5.42
C THR A 68 7.52 17.71 -5.62
N ALA A 69 7.03 17.52 -6.84
CA ALA A 69 6.26 16.34 -7.21
C ALA A 69 7.23 15.14 -7.29
N SER A 70 7.30 14.31 -6.24
CA SER A 70 7.85 12.96 -6.39
C SER A 70 6.84 12.18 -7.24
N THR A 71 7.32 11.58 -8.32
CA THR A 71 6.46 10.83 -9.24
C THR A 71 6.64 9.36 -8.93
N ARG A 72 5.64 8.79 -8.26
CA ARG A 72 5.53 7.34 -8.02
C ARG A 72 5.29 6.64 -9.36
N VAL A 73 6.12 5.67 -9.72
CA VAL A 73 5.87 4.80 -10.88
C VAL A 73 4.98 3.65 -10.38
N THR A 74 3.70 3.64 -10.74
CA THR A 74 2.75 2.59 -10.33
C THR A 74 2.34 1.74 -11.53
N GLY A 75 2.62 0.44 -11.49
CA GLY A 75 2.07 -0.57 -12.38
C GLY A 75 0.77 -1.20 -11.86
N LEU A 76 0.14 -2.06 -12.68
CA LEU A 76 -1.02 -2.85 -12.27
C LEU A 76 -0.60 -3.89 -11.21
N ASN A 77 -1.36 -3.96 -10.12
CA ASN A 77 -1.08 -4.85 -9.00
C ASN A 77 -1.62 -6.26 -9.30
N HIS A 78 -0.74 -7.24 -9.52
CA HIS A 78 -1.13 -8.65 -9.67
C HIS A 78 -0.90 -9.40 -8.35
N PRO A 79 -1.85 -10.27 -7.93
CA PRO A 79 -1.74 -11.02 -6.67
C PRO A 79 -0.53 -11.97 -6.66
N PRO A 80 -0.01 -12.34 -5.46
CA PRO A 80 1.10 -13.29 -5.32
C PRO A 80 0.78 -14.64 -5.99
N GLY A 81 1.76 -15.22 -6.70
CA GLY A 81 1.62 -16.51 -7.38
C GLY A 81 1.06 -16.48 -8.81
N ASP A 82 0.70 -15.30 -9.35
CA ASP A 82 0.22 -15.20 -10.74
C ASP A 82 1.39 -15.37 -11.74
N PRO A 83 1.39 -16.39 -12.62
CA PRO A 83 2.42 -16.56 -13.63
C PRO A 83 2.48 -15.40 -14.65
N ARG A 84 1.45 -14.54 -14.74
CA ARG A 84 1.46 -13.32 -15.57
C ARG A 84 2.40 -12.24 -15.05
N ARG A 85 2.86 -12.34 -13.80
CA ARG A 85 3.85 -11.44 -13.16
C ARG A 85 5.20 -11.39 -13.92
N VAL A 86 5.47 -12.39 -14.77
CA VAL A 86 6.69 -12.52 -15.58
C VAL A 86 6.46 -12.11 -17.05
N HIS A 87 5.20 -11.96 -17.50
CA HIS A 87 4.89 -12.01 -18.94
C HIS A 87 3.94 -10.95 -19.51
N GLU A 88 3.33 -10.06 -18.72
CA GLU A 88 2.47 -9.01 -19.31
C GLU A 88 3.27 -7.77 -19.80
N PRO A 89 3.11 -7.34 -21.06
CA PRO A 89 3.58 -6.03 -21.52
C PRO A 89 2.71 -4.91 -20.92
N ALA A 90 3.33 -3.77 -20.67
CA ALA A 90 2.79 -2.62 -19.94
C ALA A 90 1.34 -2.23 -20.32
N SER A 91 0.55 -1.85 -19.32
CA SER A 91 -0.78 -1.27 -19.52
C SER A 91 -0.68 0.08 -20.24
N ALA A 92 -1.68 0.38 -21.07
CA ALA A 92 -1.78 1.60 -21.88
C ALA A 92 -1.69 2.92 -21.05
N ALA A 93 -1.81 2.87 -19.72
CA ALA A 93 -1.65 4.02 -18.83
C ALA A 93 -0.20 4.55 -18.76
N LEU A 94 0.82 3.71 -18.99
CA LEU A 94 2.22 4.13 -19.05
C LEU A 94 2.49 5.00 -20.29
N THR A 95 1.80 4.75 -21.41
CA THR A 95 1.94 5.51 -22.66
C THR A 95 1.35 6.92 -22.57
N SER A 96 0.27 7.15 -21.81
CA SER A 96 -0.41 8.45 -21.77
C SER A 96 0.25 9.46 -20.82
N ALA A 97 0.90 8.99 -19.75
CA ALA A 97 1.77 9.83 -18.90
C ALA A 97 3.14 10.09 -19.55
N ALA A 98 3.65 9.15 -20.37
CA ALA A 98 4.90 9.30 -21.11
C ALA A 98 4.77 10.26 -22.32
N GLY A 99 3.61 10.34 -22.96
CA GLY A 99 3.40 11.12 -24.19
C GLY A 99 3.62 12.64 -24.10
N LYS A 100 3.67 13.23 -22.89
CA LYS A 100 4.02 14.65 -22.70
C LYS A 100 5.38 14.89 -22.03
N GLY A 101 6.03 13.83 -21.52
CA GLY A 101 7.34 13.87 -20.90
C GLY A 101 8.48 13.44 -21.82
N ILE A 102 8.21 12.59 -22.83
CA ILE A 102 9.25 12.02 -23.71
C ILE A 102 10.01 13.11 -24.48
N ALA A 103 9.34 14.16 -24.99
CA ALA A 103 10.03 15.26 -25.69
C ALA A 103 10.91 16.14 -24.76
N ALA A 104 10.70 16.10 -23.44
CA ALA A 104 11.56 16.78 -22.46
C ALA A 104 12.64 15.86 -21.87
N LEU A 105 12.54 14.55 -22.08
CA LEU A 105 13.42 13.50 -21.54
C LEU A 105 14.31 12.82 -22.61
N GLU A 106 14.05 13.04 -23.91
CA GLU A 106 15.00 12.76 -24.99
C GLU A 106 16.17 13.75 -25.05
N GLY A 107 16.08 14.83 -24.26
CA GLY A 107 17.30 15.44 -23.75
C GLY A 107 17.98 14.36 -22.91
N ARG A 108 18.92 13.62 -23.52
CA ARG A 108 19.92 12.77 -22.85
C ARG A 108 20.09 13.31 -21.44
N ALA A 109 20.07 12.48 -20.40
CA ALA A 109 20.61 12.89 -19.11
C ALA A 109 21.98 13.48 -19.41
N VAL A 110 22.05 14.81 -19.56
CA VAL A 110 23.26 15.49 -19.96
C VAL A 110 24.08 15.24 -18.74
N ALA A 111 25.14 14.43 -18.89
CA ALA A 111 26.12 14.22 -17.85
C ALA A 111 26.30 15.59 -17.21
N PRO A 112 25.88 15.78 -15.94
CA PRO A 112 25.84 17.10 -15.36
C PRO A 112 27.21 17.70 -15.62
N ALA A 113 27.25 18.94 -16.13
CA ALA A 113 28.50 19.60 -16.46
C ALA A 113 29.49 19.32 -15.31
N PRO A 114 30.76 18.96 -15.56
CA PRO A 114 31.70 18.52 -14.52
C PRO A 114 31.72 19.41 -13.28
N ASP A 115 31.34 20.69 -13.44
CA ASP A 115 31.21 21.70 -12.40
C ASP A 115 30.00 21.58 -11.46
N ALA A 116 28.97 20.80 -11.77
CA ALA A 116 27.81 20.59 -10.89
C ALA A 116 28.09 19.57 -9.75
N ILE A 117 29.17 18.79 -9.85
CA ILE A 117 29.66 17.85 -8.82
C ILE A 117 30.47 18.60 -7.72
N ARG A 118 30.60 19.94 -7.82
CA ARG A 118 31.34 20.78 -6.86
C ARG A 118 30.61 21.05 -5.54
N THR A 119 29.64 20.24 -5.16
CA THR A 119 28.87 20.43 -3.93
C THR A 119 29.53 19.82 -2.70
N HIS A 120 30.85 19.93 -2.48
CA HIS A 120 31.54 19.48 -1.26
C HIS A 120 31.18 18.05 -0.75
N GLY A 121 30.65 17.16 -1.60
CA GLY A 121 30.11 15.85 -1.19
C GLY A 121 28.61 15.76 -0.89
N LEU A 122 27.80 16.74 -1.27
CA LEU A 122 26.36 16.78 -1.00
C LEU A 122 25.57 16.65 -2.29
N THR A 123 24.42 15.98 -2.24
CA THR A 123 23.47 16.00 -3.35
C THR A 123 22.59 17.25 -3.32
N THR A 124 22.28 17.82 -4.49
CA THR A 124 21.31 18.89 -4.63
C THR A 124 19.89 18.34 -4.50
N VAL A 125 19.04 18.92 -3.65
CA VAL A 125 17.63 18.52 -3.55
C VAL A 125 16.93 18.65 -4.90
N GLY A 126 16.20 17.61 -5.31
CA GLY A 126 15.50 17.57 -6.59
C GLY A 126 16.39 17.04 -7.73
N GLY A 127 16.15 17.55 -8.94
CA GLY A 127 16.77 17.05 -10.17
C GLY A 127 15.86 16.10 -10.95
N VAL A 128 16.41 15.49 -12.00
CA VAL A 128 15.71 14.46 -12.78
C VAL A 128 15.38 13.26 -11.90
N LEU A 129 14.26 12.59 -12.20
CA LEU A 129 13.85 11.40 -11.44
C LEU A 129 14.95 10.32 -11.54
N GLY A 130 15.33 9.74 -10.40
CA GLY A 130 16.44 8.80 -10.28
C GLY A 130 17.79 9.43 -9.95
N ALA A 131 17.92 10.76 -9.91
CA ALA A 131 19.13 11.40 -9.40
C ALA A 131 19.27 11.23 -7.88
N ALA A 132 20.47 11.38 -7.31
CA ALA A 132 20.70 11.23 -5.86
C ALA A 132 19.81 12.14 -4.99
N GLY A 133 19.47 13.33 -5.50
CA GLY A 133 18.60 14.29 -4.82
C GLY A 133 17.09 14.12 -5.06
N ASN A 134 16.73 13.23 -5.99
CA ASN A 134 15.36 12.86 -6.35
C ASN A 134 15.33 11.37 -6.77
N PRO A 135 15.68 10.45 -5.84
CA PRO A 135 15.78 9.04 -6.17
C PRO A 135 14.41 8.49 -6.57
N PHE A 136 14.40 7.42 -7.35
CA PHE A 136 13.20 6.58 -7.42
C PHE A 136 12.85 6.09 -6.01
N HIS A 137 11.58 5.80 -5.79
CA HIS A 137 11.16 5.23 -4.52
C HIS A 137 10.10 4.15 -4.70
N PHE A 138 10.12 3.17 -3.79
CA PHE A 138 9.19 2.04 -3.80
C PHE A 138 8.68 1.71 -2.40
N THR A 139 7.48 1.19 -2.34
CA THR A 139 6.87 0.55 -1.16
C THR A 139 6.77 -0.95 -1.39
N ASP A 140 6.46 -1.35 -2.63
CA ASP A 140 6.15 -2.73 -3.00
C ASP A 140 7.05 -3.25 -4.12
N THR A 141 7.16 -4.58 -4.22
CA THR A 141 8.02 -5.27 -5.20
C THR A 141 7.70 -4.93 -6.66
N HIS A 142 6.42 -4.76 -7.01
CA HIS A 142 6.04 -4.45 -8.40
C HIS A 142 6.59 -3.09 -8.86
N GLU A 143 6.70 -2.11 -7.96
CA GLU A 143 7.27 -0.79 -8.26
C GLU A 143 8.77 -0.89 -8.53
N VAL A 144 9.50 -1.75 -7.79
CA VAL A 144 10.90 -2.06 -8.09
C VAL A 144 11.02 -2.67 -9.50
N HIS A 145 10.12 -3.57 -9.88
CA HIS A 145 10.11 -4.15 -11.22
C HIS A 145 9.85 -3.09 -12.31
N ASP A 146 8.92 -2.17 -12.08
CA ASP A 146 8.65 -1.04 -12.99
C ASP A 146 9.87 -0.12 -13.11
N ILE A 147 10.55 0.19 -12.00
CA ILE A 147 11.76 1.00 -11.98
C ILE A 147 12.89 0.29 -12.74
N VAL A 148 13.10 -1.01 -12.53
CA VAL A 148 14.11 -1.79 -13.26
C VAL A 148 13.81 -1.80 -14.76
N ARG A 149 12.55 -1.97 -15.17
CA ARG A 149 12.15 -1.89 -16.59
C ARG A 149 12.34 -0.49 -17.18
N HIS A 150 12.07 0.56 -16.39
CA HIS A 150 12.22 1.94 -16.81
C HIS A 150 13.69 2.36 -16.95
N VAL A 151 14.52 1.95 -15.98
CA VAL A 151 15.96 2.24 -15.95
C VAL A 151 16.73 1.32 -16.88
N ASP A 152 16.25 0.13 -17.21
CA ASP A 152 16.94 -0.86 -18.06
C ASP A 152 18.45 -0.94 -17.74
N PRO A 153 18.81 -1.29 -16.49
CA PRO A 153 20.20 -1.22 -16.02
C PRO A 153 21.06 -2.34 -16.63
N ASP A 154 22.35 -2.07 -16.82
CA ASP A 154 23.35 -3.12 -17.07
C ASP A 154 23.72 -3.85 -15.77
N VAL A 155 23.74 -3.10 -14.67
CA VAL A 155 24.12 -3.56 -13.33
C VAL A 155 23.16 -2.97 -12.29
N VAL A 156 22.72 -3.79 -11.34
CA VAL A 156 22.03 -3.36 -10.13
C VAL A 156 22.97 -3.55 -8.95
N LEU A 157 23.37 -2.45 -8.30
CA LEU A 157 24.14 -2.46 -7.06
C LEU A 157 23.17 -2.37 -5.88
N VAL A 158 23.15 -3.41 -5.04
CA VAL A 158 22.24 -3.51 -3.90
C VAL A 158 23.03 -3.29 -2.62
N GLU A 159 22.79 -2.16 -1.96
CA GLU A 159 23.50 -1.75 -0.75
C GLU A 159 22.87 -2.28 0.54
N ALA A 160 21.56 -2.54 0.51
CA ALA A 160 20.84 -3.31 1.53
C ALA A 160 20.50 -4.70 0.96
N PRO A 161 21.33 -5.74 1.20
CA PRO A 161 21.26 -7.02 0.50
C PRO A 161 19.88 -7.66 0.49
N GLU A 162 19.10 -7.52 1.57
CA GLU A 162 17.73 -8.01 1.70
C GLU A 162 16.79 -7.53 0.58
N GLU A 163 17.05 -6.37 -0.04
CA GLU A 163 16.24 -5.84 -1.14
C GLU A 163 16.40 -6.60 -2.45
N VAL A 164 17.46 -7.39 -2.59
CA VAL A 164 17.71 -8.16 -3.83
C VAL A 164 16.55 -9.11 -4.16
N ARG A 165 15.79 -9.55 -3.14
CA ARG A 165 14.59 -10.39 -3.30
C ARG A 165 13.47 -9.69 -4.07
N ARG A 166 13.46 -8.36 -4.10
CA ARG A 166 12.48 -7.56 -4.83
C ARG A 166 12.85 -7.33 -6.29
N LEU A 167 14.02 -7.80 -6.73
CA LEU A 167 14.42 -7.66 -8.12
C LEU A 167 13.70 -8.69 -9.00
N PRO A 168 13.24 -8.28 -10.20
CA PRO A 168 12.75 -9.22 -11.19
C PRO A 168 13.92 -10.05 -11.74
N PRO A 169 13.66 -11.24 -12.31
CA PRO A 169 14.66 -11.90 -13.15
C PRO A 169 15.00 -10.99 -14.34
N GLY A 170 16.28 -10.92 -14.72
CA GLY A 170 16.73 -10.06 -15.81
C GLY A 170 18.16 -10.38 -16.27
N GLN A 171 18.56 -9.74 -17.38
CA GLN A 171 19.90 -9.89 -17.96
C GLN A 171 20.96 -9.03 -17.26
N PHE A 172 20.54 -8.08 -16.42
CA PHE A 172 21.44 -7.21 -15.64
C PHE A 172 22.19 -7.99 -14.56
N SER A 173 23.42 -7.59 -14.24
CA SER A 173 24.21 -8.20 -13.16
C SER A 173 23.79 -7.65 -11.79
N VAL A 174 23.71 -8.51 -10.78
CA VAL A 174 23.40 -8.10 -9.41
C VAL A 174 24.67 -8.10 -8.56
N ILE A 175 25.09 -6.92 -8.09
CA ILE A 175 26.23 -6.79 -7.18
C ILE A 175 25.70 -6.44 -5.79
N LEU A 176 26.07 -7.22 -4.77
CA LEU A 176 25.72 -6.93 -3.37
C LEU A 176 26.87 -6.21 -2.67
N ASP A 177 26.57 -5.10 -2.01
CA ASP A 177 27.53 -4.41 -1.14
C ASP A 177 27.36 -4.88 0.31
N LEU A 178 28.32 -5.67 0.78
CA LEU A 178 28.37 -6.29 2.09
C LEU A 178 29.25 -5.46 3.03
N PHE A 179 29.05 -4.14 3.04
CA PHE A 179 29.85 -3.19 3.83
C PHE A 179 29.57 -3.25 5.34
N ALA A 180 28.45 -3.86 5.75
CA ALA A 180 28.06 -4.04 7.14
C ALA A 180 27.88 -5.53 7.47
N PRO A 181 28.38 -6.02 8.62
CA PRO A 181 28.20 -7.41 9.02
C PRO A 181 26.80 -7.60 9.64
N ARG A 182 25.76 -7.54 8.81
CA ARG A 182 24.36 -7.39 9.23
C ARG A 182 23.88 -8.44 10.26
N ILE A 183 24.31 -9.69 10.11
CA ILE A 183 24.00 -10.78 11.05
C ILE A 183 24.56 -10.49 12.45
N LEU A 184 25.74 -9.85 12.56
CA LEU A 184 26.28 -9.45 13.86
C LEU A 184 25.52 -8.26 14.44
N GLU A 185 25.19 -7.24 13.63
CA GLU A 185 24.42 -6.08 14.10
C GLU A 185 23.10 -6.50 14.74
N GLN A 186 22.41 -7.46 14.13
CA GLN A 186 21.13 -8.00 14.61
C GLN A 186 21.23 -8.63 16.00
N GLN A 187 22.36 -9.24 16.38
CA GLN A 187 22.54 -9.80 17.71
C GLN A 187 22.56 -8.75 18.84
N PHE A 188 22.83 -7.49 18.48
CA PHE A 188 22.75 -6.34 19.37
C PHE A 188 21.40 -5.62 19.30
N GLN A 189 20.58 -5.96 18.31
CA GLN A 189 19.18 -5.52 18.19
C GLN A 189 18.28 -6.49 18.98
N ASP A 190 16.99 -6.18 19.11
CA ASP A 190 16.06 -7.03 19.84
C ASP A 190 16.03 -8.46 19.25
N LYS A 191 16.26 -9.47 20.11
CA LYS A 191 16.55 -10.87 19.76
C LYS A 191 15.41 -11.67 19.10
N ASP A 192 14.34 -11.01 18.67
CA ASP A 192 13.07 -11.69 18.40
C ASP A 192 12.79 -11.90 16.90
N ASP A 193 13.72 -11.53 16.00
CA ASP A 193 13.52 -11.67 14.55
C ASP A 193 14.60 -12.49 13.83
N GLU A 194 14.59 -13.81 14.08
CA GLU A 194 15.43 -14.81 13.37
C GLU A 194 15.21 -14.86 11.84
N ARG A 195 14.26 -14.07 11.32
CA ARG A 195 13.89 -14.08 9.91
C ARG A 195 14.89 -13.32 9.06
N GLU A 196 15.58 -12.36 9.65
CA GLU A 196 16.51 -11.52 8.93
C GLU A 196 17.80 -12.27 8.55
N GLU A 197 18.36 -13.13 9.41
CA GLU A 197 19.55 -13.92 9.08
C GLU A 197 19.31 -14.82 7.85
N VAL A 198 18.11 -15.39 7.77
CA VAL A 198 17.68 -16.21 6.63
C VAL A 198 17.45 -15.36 5.39
N ARG A 199 16.91 -14.15 5.54
CA ARG A 199 16.76 -13.18 4.43
C ARG A 199 18.11 -12.82 3.84
N ILE A 200 19.12 -12.58 4.68
CA ILE A 200 20.49 -12.30 4.26
C ILE A 200 21.10 -13.51 3.53
N LEU A 201 20.97 -14.74 4.04
CA LEU A 201 21.52 -15.92 3.36
C LEU A 201 20.92 -16.14 1.95
N ASP A 202 19.61 -15.98 1.78
CA ASP A 202 19.00 -16.03 0.45
C ASP A 202 19.40 -14.85 -0.43
N ALA A 203 19.59 -13.66 0.17
CA ALA A 203 20.06 -12.51 -0.57
C ALA A 203 21.44 -12.78 -1.18
N LEU A 204 22.37 -13.35 -0.40
CA LEU A 204 23.69 -13.76 -0.87
C LEU A 204 23.61 -14.73 -2.06
N GLN A 205 22.64 -15.65 -2.06
CA GLN A 205 22.44 -16.56 -3.18
C GLN A 205 22.11 -15.82 -4.49
N ARG A 206 21.42 -14.69 -4.42
CA ARG A 206 20.96 -13.92 -5.59
C ARG A 206 22.03 -12.98 -6.16
N GLY A 207 23.14 -12.78 -5.46
CA GLY A 207 24.27 -11.99 -5.95
C GLY A 207 25.02 -12.69 -7.08
N ASP A 208 25.29 -11.93 -8.14
CA ASP A 208 26.26 -12.29 -9.18
C ASP A 208 27.69 -11.87 -8.80
N GLY A 209 27.83 -10.76 -8.07
CA GLY A 209 29.10 -10.24 -7.56
C GLY A 209 28.97 -9.62 -6.17
N PHE A 210 30.10 -9.45 -5.48
CA PHE A 210 30.13 -8.99 -4.08
C PHE A 210 31.18 -7.91 -3.87
N VAL A 211 30.84 -6.93 -3.05
CA VAL A 211 31.72 -5.83 -2.64
C VAL A 211 31.79 -5.79 -1.12
N PHE A 212 32.96 -5.50 -0.57
CA PHE A 212 33.19 -5.38 0.86
C PHE A 212 33.86 -4.05 1.19
N SER A 213 33.68 -3.51 2.40
CA SER A 213 34.36 -2.26 2.78
C SER A 213 35.82 -2.45 3.18
N ASN A 214 36.22 -3.68 3.55
CA ASN A 214 37.58 -4.00 3.93
C ASN A 214 37.83 -5.52 3.88
N GLU A 215 39.10 -5.91 3.91
CA GLU A 215 39.52 -7.31 3.87
C GLU A 215 38.97 -8.15 5.03
N ARG A 216 38.89 -7.60 6.25
CA ARG A 216 38.36 -8.37 7.39
C ARG A 216 36.89 -8.71 7.21
N GLN A 217 36.10 -7.78 6.67
CA GLN A 217 34.71 -8.04 6.30
C GLN A 217 34.58 -9.05 5.17
N LYS A 218 35.46 -9.02 4.18
CA LYS A 218 35.51 -10.04 3.14
C LYS A 218 35.68 -11.43 3.75
N TYR A 219 36.67 -11.61 4.62
CA TYR A 219 36.90 -12.91 5.29
C TYR A 219 35.75 -13.33 6.20
N TYR A 220 35.08 -12.39 6.86
CA TYR A 220 33.87 -12.69 7.64
C TYR A 220 32.73 -13.25 6.76
N HIS A 221 32.55 -12.71 5.55
CA HIS A 221 31.49 -13.14 4.65
C HIS A 221 31.81 -14.40 3.85
N LEU A 222 33.08 -14.77 3.64
CA LEU A 222 33.45 -15.96 2.84
C LEU A 222 32.71 -17.25 3.26
N PRO A 223 32.62 -17.62 4.56
CA PRO A 223 31.84 -18.79 4.96
C PRO A 223 30.35 -18.67 4.63
N LEU A 224 29.77 -17.47 4.76
CA LEU A 224 28.35 -17.23 4.43
C LEU A 224 28.10 -17.33 2.93
N LEU A 225 29.03 -16.81 2.12
CA LEU A 225 29.01 -16.93 0.66
C LEU A 225 29.15 -18.39 0.22
N ALA A 226 30.06 -19.15 0.83
CA ALA A 226 30.20 -20.58 0.56
C ALA A 226 28.92 -21.35 0.89
N LEU A 227 28.27 -21.05 2.02
CA LEU A 227 26.96 -21.61 2.37
C LEU A 227 25.87 -21.20 1.38
N ALA A 228 25.95 -19.96 0.88
CA ALA A 228 25.10 -19.41 -0.18
C ALA A 228 25.38 -20.03 -1.58
N GLY A 229 26.30 -20.98 -1.69
CA GLY A 229 26.67 -21.65 -2.93
C GLY A 229 27.52 -20.77 -3.85
N VAL A 230 28.26 -19.81 -3.31
CA VAL A 230 29.26 -19.04 -4.05
C VAL A 230 30.58 -19.80 -4.00
N ASP A 231 31.19 -20.03 -5.17
CA ASP A 231 32.54 -20.58 -5.23
C ASP A 231 33.53 -19.58 -4.65
N CYS A 232 34.08 -19.91 -3.49
CA CYS A 232 35.04 -19.08 -2.79
C CYS A 232 36.50 -19.46 -3.06
N THR A 233 36.75 -20.41 -3.97
CA THR A 233 38.11 -20.80 -4.39
C THR A 233 38.71 -19.81 -5.39
N GLU A 234 37.86 -19.14 -6.15
CA GLU A 234 38.20 -17.99 -7.00
C GLU A 234 37.83 -16.69 -6.28
N GLN A 235 38.49 -15.57 -6.60
CA GLN A 235 38.34 -14.30 -5.89
C GLN A 235 36.86 -13.89 -5.71
N SER A 236 36.32 -14.03 -4.50
CA SER A 236 34.88 -14.03 -4.22
C SER A 236 34.27 -12.63 -4.05
N GLY A 237 34.86 -11.63 -4.71
CA GLY A 237 34.43 -10.24 -4.67
C GLY A 237 35.56 -9.21 -4.42
N ALA A 238 35.20 -7.95 -4.60
CA ALA A 238 36.09 -6.79 -4.57
C ALA A 238 36.04 -6.08 -3.21
N VAL A 239 37.16 -5.50 -2.79
CA VAL A 239 37.19 -4.61 -1.62
C VAL A 239 37.18 -3.17 -2.10
N ALA A 240 36.09 -2.46 -1.84
CA ALA A 240 35.95 -1.04 -2.11
C ALA A 240 35.72 -0.31 -0.77
N PRO A 241 36.72 0.40 -0.22
CA PRO A 241 36.61 1.01 1.09
C PRO A 241 35.51 2.07 1.14
N ILE A 242 35.01 2.34 2.34
CA ILE A 242 34.18 3.53 2.57
C ILE A 242 35.02 4.75 2.18
N SER A 243 34.43 5.61 1.37
CA SER A 243 35.14 6.72 0.75
C SER A 243 34.40 8.04 0.93
N CYS A 244 35.14 9.13 0.76
CA CYS A 244 34.69 10.50 0.92
C CYS A 244 35.03 11.35 -0.31
N PRO A 245 34.47 12.56 -0.41
CA PRO A 245 34.79 13.46 -1.51
C PRO A 245 36.30 13.77 -1.60
N PRO A 246 36.84 13.95 -2.82
CA PRO A 246 38.26 14.25 -3.01
C PRO A 246 38.67 15.61 -2.45
N GLU A 247 37.72 16.52 -2.24
CA GLU A 247 37.97 17.82 -1.63
C GLU A 247 38.16 17.71 -0.11
N MET A 248 39.39 17.99 0.33
CA MET A 248 39.76 18.11 1.74
C MET A 248 39.30 19.44 2.31
N LEU A 249 38.67 19.41 3.48
CA LEU A 249 38.22 20.62 4.15
C LEU A 249 39.38 21.32 4.85
N SER A 250 39.44 22.64 4.78
CA SER A 250 40.49 23.39 5.49
C SER A 250 40.34 23.23 7.00
N PHE A 251 41.33 22.60 7.62
CA PHE A 251 41.41 22.48 9.07
C PHE A 251 41.58 23.86 9.72
N SER A 252 40.73 24.18 10.69
CA SER A 252 40.78 25.42 11.45
C SER A 252 41.16 25.14 12.90
N LYS A 253 42.42 25.44 13.26
CA LYS A 253 42.94 25.26 14.62
C LYS A 253 42.07 25.96 15.67
N PRO A 254 41.44 25.23 16.60
CA PRO A 254 40.62 25.86 17.64
C PRO A 254 41.48 26.54 18.71
N LYS A 255 40.89 27.53 19.40
CA LYS A 255 41.55 28.29 20.50
C LYS A 255 41.89 27.40 21.71
N GLU A 256 41.09 26.36 21.95
CA GLU A 256 41.29 25.35 22.97
C GLU A 256 41.14 23.96 22.34
N PRO A 257 41.76 22.90 22.89
CA PRO A 257 41.60 21.55 22.34
C PRO A 257 40.15 21.05 22.41
N ILE A 258 39.61 20.59 21.28
CA ILE A 258 38.26 20.04 21.16
C ILE A 258 38.34 18.58 20.70
N PHE A 259 37.90 17.66 21.54
CA PHE A 259 37.71 16.26 21.20
C PHE A 259 36.31 16.06 20.62
N ILE A 260 36.24 15.51 19.41
CA ILE A 260 35.00 15.25 18.69
C ILE A 260 34.65 13.78 18.86
N ALA A 261 33.45 13.47 19.32
CA ALA A 261 32.92 12.11 19.35
C ALA A 261 31.52 12.11 18.78
N GLY A 262 31.05 10.98 18.25
CA GLY A 262 29.67 10.90 17.82
C GLY A 262 29.32 9.83 16.82
N GLY A 263 28.12 9.99 16.25
CA GLY A 263 27.46 9.03 15.37
C GLY A 263 26.09 8.66 15.93
N VAL A 264 25.32 7.87 15.18
CA VAL A 264 24.10 7.28 15.72
C VAL A 264 24.45 6.35 16.89
N PHE A 265 23.65 6.39 17.96
CA PHE A 265 23.90 5.68 19.22
C PHE A 265 23.52 4.19 19.14
N TRP A 266 24.07 3.50 18.14
CA TRP A 266 23.83 2.07 17.94
C TRP A 266 24.32 1.24 19.14
N PRO A 267 23.61 0.16 19.49
CA PRO A 267 23.96 -0.66 20.65
C PRO A 267 25.30 -1.40 20.50
N TRP A 268 25.73 -1.66 19.26
CA TRP A 268 27.06 -2.20 18.96
C TRP A 268 28.17 -1.15 18.92
N ALA A 269 27.85 0.16 18.99
CA ALA A 269 28.82 1.26 18.89
C ALA A 269 28.92 2.10 20.17
N ASP A 270 28.85 1.45 21.33
CA ASP A 270 28.87 2.10 22.64
C ASP A 270 30.20 2.84 22.92
N LEU A 271 30.12 4.17 23.05
CA LEU A 271 31.22 5.07 23.40
C LEU A 271 31.25 5.43 24.90
N GLY A 272 30.24 5.03 25.67
CA GLY A 272 29.96 5.51 27.02
C GLY A 272 31.14 5.37 27.99
N PRO A 273 31.65 4.15 28.25
CA PRO A 273 32.74 3.93 29.19
C PRO A 273 34.02 4.74 28.88
N ALA A 274 34.38 4.81 27.59
CA ALA A 274 35.57 5.52 27.14
C ALA A 274 35.39 7.06 27.20
N LEU A 275 34.19 7.57 26.91
CA LEU A 275 33.87 8.99 27.04
C LEU A 275 33.91 9.46 28.49
N VAL A 276 33.49 8.62 29.44
CA VAL A 276 33.64 8.91 30.88
C VAL A 276 35.11 9.07 31.26
N ALA A 277 35.97 8.17 30.77
CA ALA A 277 37.41 8.25 31.01
C ALA A 277 38.05 9.50 30.38
N LEU A 278 37.72 9.81 29.12
CA LEU A 278 38.17 11.03 28.45
C LEU A 278 37.72 12.29 29.23
N HIS A 279 36.45 12.33 29.66
CA HIS A 279 35.90 13.43 30.44
C HIS A 279 36.66 13.64 31.75
N ALA A 280 36.97 12.56 32.47
CA ALA A 280 37.74 12.60 33.71
C ALA A 280 39.15 13.17 33.47
N SER A 281 39.83 12.77 32.40
CA SER A 281 41.15 13.29 32.03
C SER A 281 41.14 14.78 31.70
N LEU A 282 40.17 15.25 30.90
CA LEU A 282 40.03 16.67 30.58
C LEU A 282 39.69 17.51 31.82
N LYS A 283 38.84 16.99 32.71
CA LYS A 283 38.51 17.64 33.98
C LYS A 283 39.72 17.74 34.90
N LYS A 284 40.51 16.67 35.03
CA LYS A 284 41.75 16.64 35.82
C LYS A 284 42.79 17.62 35.30
N ALA A 285 42.93 17.74 33.98
CA ALA A 285 43.81 18.71 33.33
C ALA A 285 43.24 20.15 33.31
N ASN A 286 41.95 20.32 33.63
CA ASN A 286 41.21 21.58 33.54
C ASN A 286 41.37 22.29 32.17
N LYS A 287 41.48 21.50 31.09
CA LYS A 287 41.75 22.00 29.74
C LYS A 287 41.04 21.13 28.70
N GLY A 288 40.54 21.79 27.65
CA GLY A 288 39.88 21.13 26.52
C GLY A 288 38.41 20.77 26.77
N LYS A 289 37.73 20.34 25.69
CA LYS A 289 36.30 20.03 25.68
C LYS A 289 35.99 18.80 24.83
N ILE A 290 34.89 18.12 25.15
CA ILE A 290 34.27 17.09 24.33
C ILE A 290 33.05 17.70 23.64
N HIS A 291 32.98 17.62 22.32
CA HIS A 291 31.76 17.84 21.57
C HIS A 291 31.22 16.48 21.10
N LEU A 292 30.05 16.11 21.62
CA LEU A 292 29.37 14.87 21.30
C LEU A 292 28.23 15.15 20.33
N TYR A 293 28.35 14.63 19.10
CA TYR A 293 27.33 14.67 18.05
C TYR A 293 26.63 13.32 17.98
N GLY A 294 25.35 13.28 17.65
CA GLY A 294 24.61 12.03 17.58
C GLY A 294 23.34 11.98 18.40
N GLY A 295 22.67 10.85 18.33
CA GLY A 295 21.38 10.60 18.94
C GLY A 295 20.73 9.36 18.34
N GLU A 296 19.45 9.20 18.64
CA GLU A 296 18.58 8.25 17.95
C GLU A 296 18.36 8.72 16.51
N TYR A 297 18.25 7.76 15.59
CA TYR A 297 17.93 8.08 14.20
C TYR A 297 16.42 8.25 14.07
N GLY A 298 16.00 9.44 13.64
CA GLY A 298 14.59 9.83 13.59
C GLY A 298 13.82 9.37 12.35
N ILE A 299 14.47 8.66 11.43
CA ILE A 299 13.83 7.94 10.31
C ILE A 299 13.84 6.46 10.68
N ARG A 300 12.88 5.67 10.16
CA ARG A 300 12.72 4.24 10.47
C ARG A 300 14.09 3.57 10.57
N SER A 301 14.35 3.00 11.74
CA SER A 301 15.52 2.21 12.05
C SER A 301 15.01 0.86 12.53
N ASP A 302 15.61 -0.22 12.06
CA ASP A 302 15.26 -1.57 12.55
C ASP A 302 15.69 -1.78 14.01
N THR A 303 16.51 -0.86 14.55
CA THR A 303 16.89 -0.86 15.96
C THR A 303 15.93 -0.04 16.80
N GLN A 304 15.29 -0.67 17.78
CA GLN A 304 14.47 0.01 18.79
C GLN A 304 15.27 0.39 20.05
N ARG A 305 16.43 -0.23 20.27
CA ARG A 305 17.30 0.03 21.43
C ARG A 305 18.56 0.78 21.06
N TYR A 306 18.73 1.97 21.61
CA TYR A 306 19.93 2.77 21.47
C TYR A 306 20.76 2.71 22.76
N THR A 307 22.09 2.77 22.63
CA THR A 307 23.00 2.90 23.78
C THR A 307 23.46 4.35 23.85
N ASP A 308 22.73 5.15 24.62
CA ASP A 308 22.98 6.58 24.73
C ASP A 308 24.14 6.88 25.68
N PRO A 309 25.31 7.36 25.19
CA PRO A 309 26.45 7.68 26.04
C PRO A 309 26.16 8.80 27.06
N ARG A 310 25.09 9.58 26.87
CA ARG A 310 24.67 10.62 27.83
C ARG A 310 24.25 10.03 29.18
N GLU A 311 23.84 8.77 29.24
CA GLU A 311 23.46 8.10 30.48
C GLU A 311 24.63 7.97 31.46
N PHE A 312 25.85 7.83 30.94
CA PHE A 312 27.08 7.67 31.73
C PHE A 312 27.80 9.00 32.00
N LEU A 313 27.42 10.06 31.29
CA LEU A 313 28.09 11.35 31.34
C LEU A 313 27.38 12.34 32.27
N PRO A 314 28.10 13.30 32.88
CA PRO A 314 27.48 14.30 33.74
C PRO A 314 26.55 15.22 32.94
N LYS A 315 25.32 15.43 33.44
CA LYS A 315 24.31 16.30 32.82
C LYS A 315 24.79 17.73 32.54
N ARG A 316 25.71 18.24 33.37
CA ARG A 316 26.32 19.57 33.22
C ARG A 316 27.83 19.49 33.47
N SER A 317 28.62 19.90 32.49
CA SER A 317 30.06 20.08 32.64
C SER A 317 30.57 21.15 31.67
N LYS A 318 31.57 21.95 32.08
CA LYS A 318 32.23 22.90 31.17
C LYS A 318 33.07 22.19 30.08
N HIS A 319 33.45 20.94 30.32
CA HIS A 319 34.25 20.10 29.42
C HIS A 319 33.41 19.22 28.49
N LEU A 320 32.08 19.30 28.53
CA LEU A 320 31.19 18.48 27.70
C LEU A 320 30.13 19.36 27.03
N ARG A 321 29.93 19.17 25.74
CA ARG A 321 28.85 19.78 24.95
C ARG A 321 28.20 18.69 24.12
N PHE A 322 26.93 18.42 24.42
CA PHE A 322 26.09 17.59 23.56
C PHE A 322 25.47 18.48 22.48
N LYS A 323 25.66 18.08 21.22
CA LYS A 323 25.22 18.83 20.03
C LYS A 323 24.01 18.21 19.34
N GLY A 324 23.67 16.96 19.68
CA GLY A 324 22.57 16.23 19.03
C GLY A 324 22.90 15.77 17.62
N MET A 325 21.88 15.26 16.93
CA MET A 325 21.92 15.01 15.49
C MET A 325 21.89 16.35 14.75
N VAL A 326 22.84 16.56 13.85
CA VAL A 326 22.95 17.78 13.04
C VAL A 326 23.04 17.42 11.55
N PRO A 327 22.68 18.35 10.65
CA PRO A 327 22.89 18.16 9.21
C PRO A 327 24.34 17.81 8.86
N ILE A 328 24.54 16.97 7.85
CA ILE A 328 25.89 16.48 7.46
C ILE A 328 26.84 17.61 7.05
N ASP A 329 26.33 18.63 6.36
CA ASP A 329 27.11 19.80 5.95
C ASP A 329 27.53 20.67 7.15
N THR A 330 26.68 20.71 8.18
CA THR A 330 27.01 21.35 9.47
C THR A 330 28.00 20.49 10.26
N LEU A 331 27.84 19.17 10.23
CA LEU A 331 28.71 18.21 10.91
C LEU A 331 30.15 18.35 10.42
N TRP A 332 30.37 18.34 9.11
CA TRP A 332 31.71 18.49 8.53
C TRP A 332 32.36 19.83 8.86
N LYS A 333 31.60 20.94 8.83
CA LYS A 333 32.10 22.27 9.25
C LYS A 333 32.52 22.30 10.71
N GLU A 334 31.80 21.59 11.58
CA GLU A 334 32.14 21.49 12.99
C GLU A 334 33.33 20.54 13.22
N TYR A 335 33.43 19.45 12.46
CA TYR A 335 34.58 18.54 12.50
C TYR A 335 35.88 19.25 12.10
N ALA A 336 35.85 20.06 11.04
CA ALA A 336 37.01 20.86 10.61
C ALA A 336 37.50 21.88 11.66
N ARG A 337 36.73 22.14 12.71
CA ARG A 337 37.09 23.00 13.86
C ARG A 337 37.48 22.21 15.11
N GLY A 338 37.42 20.88 15.06
CA GLY A 338 37.86 20.01 16.15
C GLY A 338 39.39 19.96 16.26
N SER A 339 39.90 19.21 17.23
CA SER A 339 41.34 18.96 17.38
C SER A 339 41.68 17.49 17.19
N VAL A 340 40.86 16.61 17.77
CA VAL A 340 41.09 15.15 17.78
C VAL A 340 39.73 14.48 17.71
N ALA A 341 39.59 13.48 16.84
CA ALA A 341 38.43 12.61 16.85
C ALA A 341 38.61 11.50 17.89
N PHE A 342 37.55 11.16 18.60
CA PHE A 342 37.53 10.14 19.63
C PHE A 342 36.52 9.06 19.23
N ASP A 343 37.04 7.90 18.87
CA ASP A 343 36.28 6.74 18.41
C ASP A 343 36.78 5.46 19.11
N LEU A 344 36.71 5.47 20.44
CA LEU A 344 37.10 4.35 21.29
C LEU A 344 35.83 3.70 21.86
N THR A 345 35.31 2.69 21.15
CA THR A 345 34.08 1.98 21.53
C THR A 345 34.37 0.78 22.43
N THR A 346 33.34 0.30 23.14
CA THR A 346 33.36 -0.98 23.85
C THR A 346 33.71 -2.12 22.86
N PRO A 347 34.65 -3.03 23.19
CA PRO A 347 35.05 -4.10 22.28
C PRO A 347 33.90 -5.05 21.96
N ASN A 348 33.69 -5.33 20.69
CA ASN A 348 32.80 -6.40 20.24
C ASN A 348 33.12 -6.81 18.78
N PRO A 349 32.66 -8.00 18.33
CA PRO A 349 32.99 -8.51 17.01
C PRO A 349 32.54 -7.63 15.84
N GLU A 350 31.40 -6.93 15.94
CA GLU A 350 30.95 -6.00 14.89
C GLU A 350 31.99 -4.89 14.70
N ARG A 351 32.41 -4.28 15.81
CA ARG A 351 33.34 -3.15 15.78
C ARG A 351 34.70 -3.53 15.24
N ASP A 352 35.17 -4.75 15.49
CA ASP A 352 36.48 -5.22 15.01
C ASP A 352 36.54 -5.44 13.48
N LEU A 353 35.37 -5.65 12.86
CA LEU A 353 35.19 -5.84 11.43
C LEU A 353 34.82 -4.55 10.70
N ASN A 354 34.17 -3.61 11.38
CA ASN A 354 33.57 -2.46 10.73
C ASN A 354 34.58 -1.29 10.56
N LEU A 355 34.53 -0.66 9.37
CA LEU A 355 35.11 0.66 9.12
C LEU A 355 33.96 1.67 9.19
N SER A 356 34.04 2.70 10.02
CA SER A 356 32.92 3.62 10.18
C SER A 356 33.02 4.83 9.23
N PHE A 357 31.90 5.26 8.65
CA PHE A 357 31.82 6.51 7.86
C PHE A 357 32.38 7.73 8.60
N ARG A 358 32.08 7.84 9.91
CA ARG A 358 32.61 8.91 10.75
C ARG A 358 34.14 8.94 10.78
N GLN A 359 34.82 7.79 10.74
CA GLN A 359 36.28 7.73 10.77
C GLN A 359 36.85 8.36 9.51
N VAL A 360 36.30 8.01 8.35
CA VAL A 360 36.73 8.60 7.06
C VAL A 360 36.43 10.10 7.02
N ASP A 361 35.25 10.52 7.51
CA ASP A 361 34.90 11.94 7.62
C ASP A 361 35.81 12.71 8.56
N TYR A 362 36.22 12.11 9.69
CA TYR A 362 37.20 12.70 10.61
C TYR A 362 38.52 12.96 9.89
N LEU A 363 39.05 11.96 9.16
CA LEU A 363 40.30 12.10 8.42
C LEU A 363 40.22 13.20 7.37
N ARG A 364 39.14 13.22 6.56
CA ARG A 364 38.89 14.26 5.56
C ARG A 364 38.86 15.66 6.17
N CYS A 365 38.26 15.80 7.35
CA CYS A 365 38.20 17.05 8.11
C CYS A 365 39.50 17.41 8.84
N GLY A 366 40.56 16.61 8.71
CA GLY A 366 41.85 16.83 9.36
C GLY A 366 41.85 16.52 10.85
N LEU A 367 40.97 15.65 11.32
CA LEU A 367 40.96 15.19 12.71
C LEU A 367 41.76 13.88 12.84
N PRO A 368 42.90 13.89 13.55
CA PRO A 368 43.54 12.64 13.92
C PRO A 368 42.66 11.86 14.90
N ILE A 369 42.68 10.53 14.83
CA ILE A 369 41.72 9.67 15.52
C ILE A 369 42.37 8.97 16.71
N ILE A 370 41.72 8.99 17.88
CA ILE A 370 41.99 8.05 18.98
C ILE A 370 41.01 6.89 18.86
N THR A 371 41.52 5.66 18.71
CA THR A 371 40.68 4.47 18.53
C THR A 371 41.29 3.20 19.14
N SER A 372 40.60 2.07 19.03
CA SER A 372 41.12 0.76 19.47
C SER A 372 42.11 0.21 18.44
N PRO A 373 43.21 -0.45 18.87
CA PRO A 373 44.13 -1.13 17.94
C PRO A 373 43.44 -2.27 17.16
N ARG A 374 42.26 -2.72 17.60
CA ARG A 374 41.48 -3.75 16.92
C ARG A 374 40.62 -3.21 15.77
N GLN A 375 40.42 -1.90 15.64
CA GLN A 375 39.65 -1.34 14.51
C GLN A 375 40.38 -1.57 13.18
N VAL A 376 39.60 -1.69 12.10
CA VAL A 376 40.13 -1.87 10.73
C VAL A 376 41.12 -0.76 10.35
N ILE A 377 40.81 0.48 10.70
CA ILE A 377 41.61 1.66 10.32
C ILE A 377 42.92 1.79 11.11
N ALA A 378 43.10 1.05 12.21
CA ALA A 378 44.20 1.24 13.15
C ALA A 378 45.59 1.16 12.49
N GLY A 379 45.80 0.19 11.59
CA GLY A 379 47.07 0.04 10.86
C GLY A 379 47.41 1.27 10.01
N HIS A 380 46.43 1.81 9.28
CA HIS A 380 46.64 3.03 8.49
C HIS A 380 46.90 4.26 9.36
N LEU A 381 46.24 4.36 10.53
CA LEU A 381 46.48 5.47 11.47
C LEU A 381 47.92 5.46 12.00
N GLU A 382 48.45 4.28 12.32
CA GLU A 382 49.83 4.10 12.78
C GLU A 382 50.84 4.39 11.68
N GLU A 383 50.63 3.83 10.48
CA GLU A 383 51.51 4.01 9.33
C GLU A 383 51.66 5.48 8.92
N TYR A 384 50.55 6.21 8.85
CA TYR A 384 50.56 7.62 8.45
C TYR A 384 50.91 8.55 9.61
N GLY A 385 50.85 8.09 10.86
CA GLY A 385 50.86 8.96 12.03
C GLY A 385 49.60 9.85 12.11
N ALA A 386 48.48 9.35 11.59
CA ALA A 386 47.18 10.03 11.53
C ALA A 386 46.31 9.84 12.77
N GLY A 387 46.84 9.20 13.83
CA GLY A 387 46.06 8.93 15.03
C GLY A 387 46.85 8.18 16.10
N TRP A 388 46.11 7.65 17.07
CA TRP A 388 46.64 6.89 18.20
C TRP A 388 45.72 5.73 18.56
N CYS A 389 46.31 4.58 18.83
CA CYS A 389 45.61 3.40 19.30
C CYS A 389 45.69 3.30 20.84
N VAL A 390 44.56 3.03 21.49
CA VAL A 390 44.47 2.80 22.95
C VAL A 390 43.55 1.60 23.17
N GLU A 391 43.94 0.68 24.06
CA GLU A 391 43.09 -0.44 24.42
C GLU A 391 41.82 0.03 25.16
N PRO A 392 40.62 -0.37 24.73
CA PRO A 392 39.39 -0.07 25.45
C PRO A 392 39.46 -0.56 26.90
N GLY A 393 39.16 0.33 27.85
CA GLY A 393 39.27 0.04 29.29
C GLY A 393 40.62 0.44 29.92
N ASP A 394 41.67 0.69 29.13
CA ASP A 394 42.94 1.23 29.65
C ASP A 394 42.85 2.74 29.89
N THR A 395 42.15 3.10 30.95
CA THR A 395 41.96 4.49 31.38
C THR A 395 43.27 5.19 31.72
N LYS A 396 44.33 4.46 32.11
CA LYS A 396 45.64 5.04 32.46
C LYS A 396 46.40 5.43 31.19
N ALA A 397 46.42 4.56 30.18
CA ALA A 397 47.00 4.88 28.88
C ALA A 397 46.26 6.05 28.22
N LEU A 398 44.92 6.04 28.26
CA LEU A 398 44.12 7.15 27.75
C LEU A 398 44.46 8.47 28.46
N ASP A 399 44.50 8.47 29.81
CA ASP A 399 44.83 9.67 30.59
C ASP A 399 46.25 10.19 30.29
N LYS A 400 47.22 9.28 30.11
CA LYS A 400 48.58 9.64 29.70
C LYS A 400 48.59 10.28 28.31
N LEU A 401 47.91 9.68 27.34
CA LEU A 401 47.81 10.20 25.98
C LEU A 401 47.13 11.58 25.96
N VAL A 402 45.97 11.72 26.60
CA VAL A 402 45.24 12.99 26.64
C VAL A 402 46.10 14.11 27.23
N ARG A 403 46.84 13.84 28.32
CA ARG A 403 47.78 14.82 28.87
C ARG A 403 48.87 15.23 27.89
N ASP A 404 49.47 14.26 27.18
CA ASP A 404 50.49 14.51 26.17
C ASP A 404 49.94 15.40 25.04
N LEU A 405 48.76 15.09 24.51
CA LEU A 405 48.12 15.86 23.45
C LEU A 405 47.75 17.28 23.89
N LEU A 406 47.32 17.46 25.14
CA LEU A 406 47.02 18.77 25.71
C LEU A 406 48.28 19.63 25.94
N ALA A 407 49.42 19.00 26.19
CA ALA A 407 50.72 19.66 26.41
C ALA A 407 51.45 19.98 25.09
N HIS A 408 51.25 19.17 24.05
CA HIS A 408 51.98 19.24 22.78
C HIS A 408 51.03 19.42 21.58
N PRO A 409 50.43 20.61 21.40
CA PRO A 409 49.50 20.87 20.30
C PRO A 409 50.15 20.77 18.91
N ASP A 410 51.47 20.86 18.81
CA ASP A 410 52.22 20.61 17.58
C ASP A 410 52.12 19.15 17.11
N LYS A 411 52.04 18.19 18.05
CA LYS A 411 51.81 16.77 17.71
C LYS A 411 50.44 16.60 17.04
N VAL A 412 49.41 17.26 17.57
CA VAL A 412 48.06 17.23 16.99
C VAL A 412 48.04 17.85 15.59
N LEU A 413 48.76 18.95 15.36
CA LEU A 413 48.83 19.58 14.03
C LEU A 413 49.53 18.70 13.00
N ARG A 414 50.62 18.02 13.37
CA ARG A 414 51.28 17.05 12.47
C ARG A 414 50.35 15.89 12.14
N ALA A 415 49.71 15.31 13.16
CA ALA A 415 48.77 14.20 12.97
C ALA A 415 47.53 14.62 12.16
N SER A 416 47.08 15.86 12.29
CA SER A 416 46.01 16.45 11.47
C SER A 416 46.37 16.51 9.98
N SER A 417 47.59 16.95 9.66
CA SER A 417 48.07 16.95 8.27
C SER A 417 48.19 15.52 7.72
N ALA A 418 48.68 14.59 8.54
CA ALA A 418 48.75 13.17 8.19
C ALA A 418 47.35 12.55 7.97
N ALA A 419 46.35 12.94 8.76
CA ALA A 419 44.98 12.47 8.62
C ALA A 419 44.38 12.86 7.26
N GLN A 420 44.58 14.09 6.81
CA GLN A 420 44.11 14.52 5.47
C GLN A 420 44.89 13.83 4.35
N LYS A 421 46.19 13.62 4.54
CA LYS A 421 47.01 12.86 3.60
C LYS A 421 46.48 11.42 3.46
N LEU A 422 46.20 10.75 4.57
CA LEU A 422 45.61 9.41 4.58
C LEU A 422 44.25 9.38 3.87
N ALA A 423 43.36 10.34 4.16
CA ALA A 423 42.08 10.43 3.46
C ALA A 423 42.26 10.60 1.96
N ALA A 424 43.13 11.53 1.54
CA ALA A 424 43.39 11.86 0.13
C ALA A 424 43.97 10.68 -0.66
N GLU A 425 44.84 9.88 -0.05
CA GLU A 425 45.53 8.79 -0.74
C GLU A 425 44.73 7.48 -0.75
N GLN A 426 43.91 7.22 0.27
CA GLN A 426 43.29 5.89 0.48
C GLN A 426 41.76 5.88 0.47
N TYR A 427 41.12 7.02 0.77
CA TYR A 427 39.69 7.04 1.09
C TYR A 427 38.90 8.07 0.28
N THR A 428 39.42 8.62 -0.80
CA THR A 428 38.61 9.44 -1.71
C THR A 428 37.78 8.57 -2.65
N TRP A 429 36.72 9.12 -3.24
CA TRP A 429 35.86 8.38 -4.20
C TRP A 429 36.64 7.83 -5.40
N ASP A 430 37.63 8.57 -5.88
CA ASP A 430 38.53 8.14 -6.93
C ASP A 430 39.42 6.99 -6.46
N ALA A 431 40.11 7.11 -5.32
CA ALA A 431 40.98 6.05 -4.81
C ALA A 431 40.20 4.78 -4.40
N GLY A 432 39.12 4.93 -3.64
CA GLY A 432 38.33 3.80 -3.11
C GLY A 432 37.39 3.14 -4.13
N GLY A 433 37.15 3.80 -5.27
CA GLY A 433 36.18 3.34 -6.28
C GLY A 433 36.73 2.40 -7.36
N GLU A 434 38.05 2.23 -7.44
CA GLU A 434 38.69 1.50 -8.54
C GLU A 434 38.27 0.03 -8.60
N ALA A 435 38.31 -0.67 -7.46
CA ALA A 435 37.93 -2.07 -7.39
C ALA A 435 36.42 -2.28 -7.68
N LEU A 436 35.57 -1.34 -7.28
CA LEU A 436 34.14 -1.36 -7.59
C LEU A 436 33.91 -1.20 -9.10
N ASP A 437 34.57 -0.23 -9.73
CA ASP A 437 34.46 -0.02 -11.18
C ASP A 437 34.94 -1.24 -11.97
N ALA A 438 36.09 -1.82 -11.60
CA ALA A 438 36.60 -3.03 -12.22
C ALA A 438 35.57 -4.18 -12.15
N LEU A 439 34.93 -4.37 -10.99
CA LEU A 439 33.88 -5.39 -10.83
C LEU A 439 32.64 -5.07 -11.68
N VAL A 440 32.19 -3.82 -11.71
CA VAL A 440 31.04 -3.39 -12.51
C VAL A 440 31.30 -3.60 -14.01
N GLN A 441 32.51 -3.30 -14.49
CA GLN A 441 32.94 -3.51 -15.88
C GLN A 441 32.96 -4.97 -16.29
N GLN A 442 33.27 -5.89 -15.37
CA GLN A 442 33.22 -7.32 -15.63
C GLN A 442 31.79 -7.83 -15.86
N ARG A 443 30.77 -7.14 -15.33
CA ARG A 443 29.36 -7.56 -15.36
C ARG A 443 29.23 -9.04 -14.95
N PRO A 444 29.67 -9.38 -13.72
CA PRO A 444 29.74 -10.76 -13.31
C PRO A 444 28.36 -11.40 -13.48
N LYS A 445 28.36 -12.62 -14.00
CA LYS A 445 27.19 -13.47 -14.07
C LYS A 445 27.55 -14.82 -13.51
N ARG A 446 26.74 -15.29 -12.57
CA ARG A 446 27.04 -16.51 -11.83
C ARG A 446 26.02 -17.59 -12.16
N GLU A 447 26.51 -18.82 -12.34
CA GLU A 447 25.64 -19.98 -12.24
C GLU A 447 25.26 -20.21 -10.77
N HIS A 448 23.98 -20.01 -10.46
CA HIS A 448 23.48 -20.18 -9.10
C HIS A 448 23.38 -21.67 -8.75
N THR A 449 24.34 -22.18 -7.97
CA THR A 449 24.26 -23.54 -7.42
C THR A 449 23.34 -23.59 -6.21
N ASP A 450 22.47 -24.58 -6.15
CA ASP A 450 21.50 -24.72 -5.07
C ASP A 450 22.03 -25.64 -3.96
N THR A 451 22.53 -25.07 -2.86
CA THR A 451 22.97 -25.82 -1.68
C THR A 451 21.78 -26.27 -0.83
N PHE A 452 22.00 -27.22 0.09
CA PHE A 452 20.96 -27.61 1.05
C PHE A 452 20.53 -26.45 1.94
N VAL A 453 21.49 -25.65 2.42
CA VAL A 453 21.23 -24.46 3.24
C VAL A 453 20.42 -23.44 2.44
N ASN A 454 20.79 -23.20 1.17
CA ASN A 454 20.04 -22.32 0.28
C ASN A 454 18.58 -22.72 0.13
N ARG A 455 18.32 -24.00 -0.14
CA ARG A 455 16.94 -24.49 -0.29
C ARG A 455 16.11 -24.22 0.95
N ILE A 456 16.67 -24.48 2.13
CA ILE A 456 15.98 -24.23 3.40
C ILE A 456 15.78 -22.72 3.60
N SER A 457 16.83 -21.92 3.42
CA SER A 457 16.76 -20.48 3.65
C SER A 457 15.76 -19.80 2.73
N ARG A 458 15.75 -20.15 1.45
CA ARG A 458 14.77 -19.66 0.47
C ARG A 458 13.35 -20.06 0.87
N THR A 459 13.11 -21.36 1.08
CA THR A 459 11.77 -21.88 1.45
C THR A 459 11.24 -21.22 2.71
N GLN A 460 12.07 -21.13 3.74
CA GLN A 460 11.68 -20.56 5.02
C GLN A 460 11.34 -19.08 4.90
N ALA A 461 12.12 -18.34 4.13
CA ALA A 461 11.87 -16.93 3.95
C ALA A 461 10.68 -16.63 3.03
N ASP A 462 10.44 -17.47 2.01
CA ASP A 462 9.24 -17.40 1.20
C ASP A 462 8.00 -17.62 2.08
N LEU A 463 8.01 -18.66 2.93
CA LEU A 463 6.94 -18.92 3.91
C LEU A 463 6.71 -17.74 4.87
N TRP A 464 7.77 -17.10 5.33
CA TRP A 464 7.63 -15.92 6.21
C TRP A 464 7.10 -14.70 5.48
N GLN A 465 7.53 -14.46 4.24
CA GLN A 465 6.98 -13.39 3.43
C GLN A 465 5.49 -13.62 3.18
N GLU A 466 5.10 -14.84 2.79
CA GLU A 466 3.69 -15.22 2.65
C GLU A 466 2.94 -15.02 3.97
N HIS A 467 3.54 -15.36 5.11
CA HIS A 467 2.92 -15.14 6.42
C HIS A 467 2.72 -13.65 6.73
N GLU A 468 3.70 -12.79 6.43
CA GLU A 468 3.60 -11.33 6.63
C GLU A 468 2.58 -10.70 5.69
N GLU A 469 2.57 -11.09 4.41
CA GLU A 469 1.58 -10.65 3.44
C GLU A 469 0.18 -11.08 3.89
N ASN A 470 0.01 -12.34 4.32
CA ASN A 470 -1.25 -12.82 4.88
C ASN A 470 -1.66 -12.06 6.14
N LYS A 471 -0.73 -11.69 7.02
CA LYS A 471 -1.01 -10.86 8.19
C LYS A 471 -1.50 -9.46 7.79
N ARG A 472 -0.81 -8.80 6.85
CA ARG A 472 -1.22 -7.48 6.32
C ARG A 472 -2.57 -7.53 5.62
N LEU A 473 -2.82 -8.59 4.85
CA LEU A 473 -4.12 -8.81 4.20
C LEU A 473 -5.21 -8.99 5.25
N ARG A 474 -4.97 -9.76 6.32
CA ARG A 474 -5.92 -9.91 7.44
C ARG A 474 -6.20 -8.56 8.13
N GLU A 475 -5.18 -7.78 8.42
CA GLU A 475 -5.33 -6.44 9.00
C GLU A 475 -6.13 -5.49 8.08
N THR A 476 -5.86 -5.54 6.77
CA THR A 476 -6.59 -4.76 5.77
C THR A 476 -8.05 -5.20 5.68
N VAL A 477 -8.31 -6.51 5.68
CA VAL A 477 -9.68 -7.06 5.69
C VAL A 477 -10.43 -6.62 6.95
N LEU A 478 -9.80 -6.69 8.12
CA LEU A 478 -10.40 -6.21 9.38
C LEU A 478 -10.72 -4.72 9.33
N TYR A 479 -9.80 -3.90 8.80
CA TYR A 479 -10.03 -2.47 8.61
C TYR A 479 -11.20 -2.19 7.65
N LEU A 480 -11.26 -2.89 6.51
CA LEU A 480 -12.36 -2.75 5.56
C LEU A 480 -13.70 -3.22 6.13
N GLN A 481 -13.70 -4.28 6.96
CA GLN A 481 -14.89 -4.74 7.66
C GLN A 481 -15.38 -3.71 8.70
N ASP A 482 -14.48 -3.07 9.43
CA ASP A 482 -14.81 -1.97 10.36
C ASP A 482 -15.38 -0.75 9.61
N ASP A 483 -14.75 -0.36 8.50
CA ASP A 483 -15.25 0.73 7.64
C ASP A 483 -16.62 0.40 7.02
N GLN A 484 -16.83 -0.83 6.55
CA GLN A 484 -18.11 -1.29 6.04
C GLN A 484 -19.20 -1.29 7.14
N SER A 485 -18.84 -1.66 8.38
CA SER A 485 -19.75 -1.64 9.52
C SER A 485 -20.18 -0.20 9.84
N LYS A 486 -19.22 0.74 9.91
CA LYS A 486 -19.49 2.17 10.11
C LYS A 486 -20.39 2.75 9.01
N LYS A 487 -20.11 2.45 7.75
CA LYS A 487 -20.95 2.89 6.63
C LYS A 487 -22.35 2.27 6.66
N SER A 488 -22.47 1.03 7.15
CA SER A 488 -23.77 0.38 7.32
C SER A 488 -24.59 1.04 8.42
N GLU A 489 -23.96 1.44 9.53
CA GLU A 489 -24.59 2.24 10.59
C GLU A 489 -25.04 3.62 10.08
N GLU A 490 -24.19 4.30 9.29
CA GLU A 490 -24.53 5.57 8.64
C GLU A 490 -25.73 5.43 7.68
N LEU A 491 -25.74 4.39 6.84
CA LEU A 491 -26.85 4.08 5.94
C LEU A 491 -28.14 3.77 6.71
N GLN A 492 -28.06 3.03 7.81
CA GLN A 492 -29.21 2.75 8.66
C GLN A 492 -29.77 4.04 9.28
N SER A 493 -28.90 4.93 9.75
CA SER A 493 -29.29 6.26 10.24
C SER A 493 -29.95 7.10 9.14
N LEU A 494 -29.39 7.08 7.93
CA LEU A 494 -29.93 7.84 6.79
C LEU A 494 -31.30 7.29 6.36
N ASN A 495 -31.46 5.97 6.32
CA ASN A 495 -32.75 5.31 6.05
C ASN A 495 -33.79 5.63 7.12
N GLN A 496 -33.39 5.70 8.40
CA GLN A 496 -34.29 6.13 9.47
C GLN A 496 -34.76 7.57 9.28
N LYS A 497 -33.86 8.48 8.90
CA LYS A 497 -34.22 9.87 8.56
C LYS A 497 -35.14 9.94 7.33
N LEU A 498 -34.87 9.15 6.30
CA LEU A 498 -35.71 9.06 5.11
C LEU A 498 -37.11 8.56 5.47
N GLY A 499 -37.22 7.56 6.35
CA GLY A 499 -38.50 7.08 6.88
C GLY A 499 -39.30 8.17 7.60
N VAL A 500 -38.64 9.00 8.41
CA VAL A 500 -39.28 10.15 9.07
C VAL A 500 -39.76 11.21 8.06
N LEU A 501 -38.97 11.47 7.02
CA LEU A 501 -39.33 12.41 5.95
C LEU A 501 -40.51 11.87 5.13
N LEU A 502 -40.48 10.59 4.73
CA LEU A 502 -41.57 9.94 4.02
C LEU A 502 -42.86 9.94 4.85
N GLY A 503 -42.79 9.62 6.15
CA GLY A 503 -43.95 9.74 7.04
C GLY A 503 -44.45 11.17 7.24
N SER A 504 -43.64 12.18 6.94
CA SER A 504 -44.08 13.59 6.91
C SER A 504 -44.73 13.94 5.56
N VAL A 505 -44.23 13.40 4.46
CA VAL A 505 -44.86 13.51 3.13
C VAL A 505 -46.24 12.82 3.13
N ASP A 506 -46.37 11.64 3.73
CA ASP A 506 -47.66 10.95 3.84
C ASP A 506 -48.68 11.76 4.66
N ARG A 507 -48.23 12.39 5.76
CA ARG A 507 -49.08 13.31 6.54
C ARG A 507 -49.52 14.52 5.72
N LEU A 508 -48.61 15.13 4.97
CA LEU A 508 -48.93 16.24 4.06
C LEU A 508 -49.90 15.81 2.95
N SER A 509 -49.71 14.62 2.38
CA SER A 509 -50.60 14.04 1.36
C SER A 509 -52.01 13.76 1.93
N GLY A 510 -52.08 13.24 3.16
CA GLY A 510 -53.34 13.09 3.90
C GLY A 510 -54.04 14.43 4.15
N SER A 511 -53.29 15.46 4.57
CA SER A 511 -53.81 16.83 4.72
C SER A 511 -54.29 17.41 3.39
N LEU A 512 -53.56 17.21 2.28
CA LEU A 512 -53.94 17.67 0.95
C LEU A 512 -55.24 16.99 0.48
N THR A 513 -55.38 15.69 0.77
CA THR A 513 -56.60 14.93 0.47
C THR A 513 -57.79 15.45 1.29
N ALA A 514 -57.57 15.81 2.55
CA ALA A 514 -58.59 16.43 3.40
C ALA A 514 -59.00 17.82 2.87
N VAL A 515 -58.04 18.63 2.40
CA VAL A 515 -58.30 19.93 1.76
C VAL A 515 -59.08 19.76 0.46
N SER A 516 -58.75 18.76 -0.37
CA SER A 516 -59.53 18.46 -1.58
C SER A 516 -60.95 18.00 -1.27
N ARG A 517 -61.17 17.21 -0.20
CA ARG A 517 -62.52 16.87 0.26
C ARG A 517 -63.29 18.10 0.72
N PHE A 518 -62.68 18.94 1.55
CA PHE A 518 -63.27 20.21 1.97
C PHE A 518 -63.63 21.12 0.79
N LYS A 519 -62.76 21.18 -0.24
CA LYS A 519 -63.03 21.93 -1.47
C LYS A 519 -64.23 21.36 -2.24
N ASN A 520 -64.35 20.03 -2.34
CA ASN A 520 -65.48 19.39 -3.01
C ASN A 520 -66.79 19.59 -2.23
N ASP A 521 -66.75 19.55 -0.90
CA ASP A 521 -67.90 19.84 -0.04
C ASP A 521 -68.34 21.32 -0.17
N MET A 522 -67.37 22.24 -0.27
CA MET A 522 -67.63 23.66 -0.57
C MET A 522 -68.23 23.86 -1.96
N LEU A 523 -67.77 23.11 -2.97
CA LEU A 523 -68.34 23.16 -4.32
C LEU A 523 -69.77 22.64 -4.34
N LEU A 524 -70.08 21.57 -3.60
CA LEU A 524 -71.45 21.07 -3.43
C LEU A 524 -72.35 22.11 -2.76
N PHE A 525 -71.87 22.76 -1.69
CA PHE A 525 -72.60 23.84 -1.03
C PHE A 525 -72.87 25.04 -1.95
N LEU A 526 -71.89 25.42 -2.78
CA LEU A 526 -72.05 26.49 -3.77
C LEU A 526 -73.03 26.11 -4.88
N HIS A 527 -73.05 24.84 -5.29
CA HIS A 527 -73.98 24.36 -6.30
C HIS A 527 -75.43 24.29 -5.76
N GLU A 528 -75.61 23.94 -4.48
CA GLU A 528 -76.91 24.05 -3.81
C GLU A 528 -77.41 25.51 -3.70
N GLN A 529 -76.51 26.48 -3.51
CA GLN A 529 -76.87 27.89 -3.58
C GLN A 529 -77.20 28.37 -5.00
N GLU A 530 -76.51 27.85 -6.01
CA GLU A 530 -76.77 28.14 -7.42
C GLU A 530 -78.14 27.60 -7.86
N ASP A 531 -78.52 26.39 -7.45
CA ASP A 531 -79.83 25.81 -7.71
C ASP A 531 -80.97 26.56 -6.99
N ALA A 532 -80.70 27.12 -5.80
CA ALA A 532 -81.64 28.01 -5.11
C ALA A 532 -81.81 29.34 -5.87
N ALA A 533 -80.73 29.92 -6.38
CA ALA A 533 -80.75 31.15 -7.18
C ALA A 533 -81.41 30.96 -8.57
N LEU A 534 -81.27 29.77 -9.18
CA LEU A 534 -81.92 29.44 -10.45
C LEU A 534 -83.45 29.28 -10.33
N ARG A 535 -83.96 28.87 -9.16
CA ARG A 535 -85.41 28.88 -8.88
C ARG A 535 -85.95 30.30 -8.70
N GLU A 536 -85.18 31.18 -8.07
CA GLU A 536 -85.53 32.61 -7.92
C GLU A 536 -85.47 33.36 -9.26
N ALA A 537 -84.55 32.99 -10.16
CA ALA A 537 -84.44 33.55 -11.51
C ALA A 537 -85.60 33.16 -12.45
N ALA A 538 -86.20 31.98 -12.27
CA ALA A 538 -87.35 31.54 -13.04
C ALA A 538 -88.63 32.34 -12.71
N GLU A 539 -88.81 32.74 -11.45
CA GLU A 539 -89.93 33.60 -11.01
C GLU A 539 -89.76 35.06 -11.48
N LEU A 540 -88.52 35.55 -11.56
CA LEU A 540 -88.19 36.89 -12.05
C LEU A 540 -88.32 37.04 -13.58
N THR A 541 -88.26 35.95 -14.34
CA THR A 541 -88.37 35.98 -15.82
C THR A 541 -89.79 36.37 -16.28
N THR A 542 -90.81 36.08 -15.49
CA THR A 542 -92.21 36.54 -15.68
C THR A 542 -92.44 38.02 -15.35
N GLU A 543 -91.55 38.64 -14.57
CA GLU A 543 -91.65 40.06 -14.16
C GLU A 543 -90.90 41.00 -15.15
N VAL A 544 -89.96 40.45 -15.93
CA VAL A 544 -89.09 41.20 -16.87
C VAL A 544 -89.81 41.60 -18.18
N GLU A 545 -90.83 40.85 -18.62
CA GLU A 545 -91.66 41.24 -19.78
C GLU A 545 -92.48 42.52 -19.53
N ARG A 546 -92.69 42.89 -18.26
CA ARG A 546 -93.47 44.06 -17.85
C ARG A 546 -92.66 45.35 -17.75
N LEU A 547 -91.32 45.27 -17.66
CA LEU A 547 -90.46 46.43 -17.37
C LEU A 547 -89.65 46.95 -18.58
N GLN A 548 -89.82 46.35 -19.77
CA GLN A 548 -89.26 46.84 -21.04
C GLN A 548 -89.90 48.14 -21.57
N LEU A 549 -90.90 48.70 -20.88
CA LEU A 549 -91.67 49.85 -21.37
C LEU A 549 -91.30 51.21 -20.73
N ASP A 550 -90.40 51.30 -19.74
CA ASP A 550 -90.22 52.60 -19.04
C ASP A 550 -88.79 53.09 -18.76
N ILE A 551 -87.72 52.34 -19.08
CA ILE A 551 -86.32 52.83 -18.90
C ILE A 551 -85.57 52.89 -20.23
N LYS A 552 -86.30 53.31 -21.28
CA LYS A 552 -85.80 54.28 -22.27
C LYS A 552 -85.66 55.70 -21.67
N LYS A 553 -86.09 55.91 -20.42
CA LYS A 553 -85.81 57.09 -19.62
C LYS A 553 -84.49 56.90 -18.87
N LYS A 554 -83.49 57.68 -19.29
CA LYS A 554 -82.30 58.09 -18.52
C LYS A 554 -81.02 57.28 -18.76
N GLU A 555 -80.65 57.26 -20.04
CA GLU A 555 -79.26 57.48 -20.52
C GLU A 555 -78.67 58.86 -20.09
N ALA A 556 -79.07 59.39 -18.93
CA ALA A 556 -78.61 60.65 -18.39
C ALA A 556 -77.85 60.40 -17.08
N ALA A 557 -76.86 59.51 -17.09
CA ALA A 557 -75.80 59.48 -16.09
C ALA A 557 -74.68 58.52 -16.49
N ILE A 558 -74.00 58.86 -17.59
CA ILE A 558 -72.54 58.74 -17.62
C ILE A 558 -72.01 59.53 -16.41
N LYS A 559 -72.01 58.90 -15.23
CA LYS A 559 -71.33 59.39 -14.03
C LYS A 559 -71.11 58.31 -12.96
N ALA A 560 -70.98 57.05 -13.36
CA ALA A 560 -70.53 55.99 -12.46
C ALA A 560 -69.45 55.07 -13.08
N GLY A 561 -68.76 55.54 -14.12
CA GLY A 561 -67.40 55.08 -14.48
C GLY A 561 -66.34 55.43 -13.43
N LYS A 562 -66.71 55.44 -12.13
CA LYS A 562 -65.83 55.71 -10.99
C LYS A 562 -66.14 54.84 -9.76
N ARG A 563 -66.76 53.66 -9.91
CA ARG A 563 -66.95 52.72 -8.79
C ARG A 563 -66.51 51.27 -9.01
N GLU A 564 -66.17 50.84 -10.23
CA GLU A 564 -65.48 49.55 -10.42
C GLU A 564 -63.96 49.65 -10.32
N GLN A 565 -63.39 50.84 -10.54
CA GLN A 565 -61.97 51.09 -10.29
C GLN A 565 -61.62 51.12 -8.78
N ALA A 566 -62.62 51.30 -7.90
CA ALA A 566 -62.45 51.22 -6.45
C ALA A 566 -62.55 49.78 -5.89
N LYS A 567 -63.27 48.87 -6.56
CA LYS A 567 -63.38 47.47 -6.13
C LYS A 567 -62.15 46.64 -6.51
N ALA A 568 -61.52 46.93 -7.64
CA ALA A 568 -60.24 46.33 -8.02
C ALA A 568 -59.08 46.78 -7.10
N ALA A 569 -59.12 48.01 -6.57
CA ALA A 569 -58.14 48.49 -5.60
C ALA A 569 -58.29 47.81 -4.22
N SER A 570 -59.52 47.61 -3.72
CA SER A 570 -59.74 46.94 -2.42
C SER A 570 -59.44 45.44 -2.42
N ALA A 571 -59.51 44.78 -3.58
CA ALA A 571 -59.15 43.37 -3.72
C ALA A 571 -57.62 43.16 -3.66
N LEU A 572 -56.85 44.11 -4.21
CA LEU A 572 -55.39 44.09 -4.13
C LEU A 572 -54.90 44.35 -2.69
N THR A 573 -55.53 45.28 -1.96
CA THR A 573 -55.16 45.58 -0.56
C THR A 573 -55.45 44.40 0.38
N ARG A 574 -56.54 43.65 0.17
CA ARG A 574 -56.85 42.44 0.96
C ARG A 574 -55.89 41.28 0.68
N GLN A 575 -55.42 41.16 -0.56
CA GLN A 575 -54.45 40.14 -0.93
C GLN A 575 -53.05 40.48 -0.39
N GLU A 576 -52.69 41.76 -0.32
CA GLU A 576 -51.47 42.23 0.34
C GLU A 576 -51.53 42.08 1.87
N GLU A 577 -52.68 42.29 2.51
CA GLU A 577 -52.86 42.04 3.96
C GLU A 577 -52.84 40.54 4.31
N GLN A 578 -53.40 39.67 3.46
CA GLN A 578 -53.31 38.21 3.64
C GLN A 578 -51.88 37.70 3.45
N ASN A 579 -51.16 38.19 2.44
CA ASN A 579 -49.76 37.84 2.24
C ASN A 579 -48.86 38.37 3.37
N LYS A 580 -49.19 39.53 3.95
CA LYS A 580 -48.48 40.09 5.10
C LYS A 580 -48.73 39.28 6.38
N ALA A 581 -49.97 38.86 6.65
CA ALA A 581 -50.28 38.01 7.80
C ALA A 581 -49.64 36.61 7.70
N GLU A 582 -49.51 36.07 6.49
CA GLU A 582 -48.82 34.80 6.26
C GLU A 582 -47.29 34.92 6.39
N LEU A 583 -46.71 36.07 5.99
CA LEU A 583 -45.31 36.40 6.27
C LEU A 583 -45.06 36.62 7.76
N ASP A 584 -45.93 37.35 8.48
CA ASP A 584 -45.81 37.57 9.93
C ASP A 584 -45.91 36.23 10.70
N LYS A 585 -46.75 35.29 10.25
CA LYS A 585 -46.83 33.94 10.82
C LYS A 585 -45.57 33.12 10.55
N LYS A 586 -44.97 33.24 9.36
CA LYS A 586 -43.70 32.57 9.04
C LYS A 586 -42.51 33.20 9.76
N ASP A 587 -42.56 34.50 10.02
CA ASP A 587 -41.57 35.21 10.83
C ASP A 587 -41.71 34.83 12.32
N GLU A 588 -42.93 34.57 12.83
CA GLU A 588 -43.14 34.00 14.17
C GLU A 588 -42.65 32.54 14.27
N GLU A 589 -42.85 31.72 13.24
CA GLU A 589 -42.31 30.35 13.15
C GLU A 589 -40.78 30.36 13.04
N LEU A 590 -40.20 31.28 12.27
CA LEU A 590 -38.75 31.49 12.21
C LEU A 590 -38.21 32.02 13.54
N ALA A 591 -38.94 32.89 14.25
CA ALA A 591 -38.57 33.35 15.57
C ALA A 591 -38.72 32.26 16.65
N SER A 592 -39.66 31.32 16.50
CA SER A 592 -39.78 30.16 17.39
C SER A 592 -38.63 29.17 17.14
N LEU A 593 -38.30 28.88 15.88
CA LEU A 593 -37.14 28.07 15.51
C LEU A 593 -35.82 28.71 15.93
N ALA A 594 -35.69 30.04 15.79
CA ALA A 594 -34.52 30.78 16.25
C ALA A 594 -34.39 30.71 17.78
N ARG A 595 -35.50 30.74 18.54
CA ARG A 595 -35.50 30.54 19.99
C ARG A 595 -35.15 29.10 20.37
N GLU A 596 -35.61 28.09 19.63
CA GLU A 596 -35.19 26.70 19.86
C GLU A 596 -33.71 26.48 19.53
N PHE A 597 -33.20 27.08 18.44
CA PHE A 597 -31.78 27.06 18.11
C PHE A 597 -30.93 27.79 19.15
N GLN A 598 -31.41 28.93 19.64
CA GLN A 598 -30.76 29.67 20.73
C GLN A 598 -30.75 28.83 22.00
N LEU A 599 -31.86 28.18 22.37
CA LEU A 599 -31.95 27.30 23.53
C LEU A 599 -31.03 26.07 23.41
N HIS A 600 -30.93 25.48 22.22
CA HIS A 600 -30.01 24.37 21.96
C HIS A 600 -28.55 24.81 21.98
N ARG A 601 -28.27 26.01 21.47
CA ARG A 601 -26.94 26.63 21.53
C ARG A 601 -26.56 26.96 22.97
N ASP A 602 -27.46 27.57 23.74
CA ASP A 602 -27.25 27.89 25.16
C ASP A 602 -27.08 26.61 26.00
N LYS A 603 -27.83 25.53 25.70
CA LYS A 603 -27.62 24.21 26.33
C LYS A 603 -26.27 23.59 25.94
N SER A 604 -25.85 23.74 24.68
CA SER A 604 -24.55 23.26 24.20
C SER A 604 -23.40 24.06 24.82
N ASP A 605 -23.54 25.38 24.91
CA ASP A 605 -22.57 26.29 25.51
C ASP A 605 -22.51 26.08 27.03
N ALA A 606 -23.64 25.82 27.69
CA ALA A 606 -23.67 25.43 29.10
C ALA A 606 -23.05 24.05 29.35
N ALA A 607 -23.25 23.07 28.46
CA ALA A 607 -22.60 21.76 28.55
C ALA A 607 -21.08 21.88 28.31
N LEU A 608 -20.65 22.72 27.37
CA LEU A 608 -19.25 23.00 27.10
C LEU A 608 -18.60 23.75 28.27
N ALA A 609 -19.31 24.73 28.87
CA ALA A 609 -18.86 25.43 30.06
C ALA A 609 -18.75 24.48 31.28
N ALA A 610 -19.73 23.61 31.50
CA ALA A 610 -19.67 22.59 32.55
C ALA A 610 -18.53 21.59 32.33
N GLN A 611 -18.23 21.23 31.08
CA GLN A 611 -17.09 20.38 30.74
C GLN A 611 -15.75 21.11 30.95
N GLN A 612 -15.67 22.39 30.60
CA GLN A 612 -14.50 23.24 30.85
C GLN A 612 -14.27 23.44 32.35
N ASP A 613 -15.32 23.66 33.14
CA ASP A 613 -15.24 23.78 34.59
C ASP A 613 -14.82 22.46 35.25
N LYS A 614 -15.33 21.32 34.75
CA LYS A 614 -14.87 19.99 35.18
C LYS A 614 -13.39 19.77 34.88
N HIS A 615 -12.93 20.12 33.68
CA HIS A 615 -11.51 20.04 33.32
C HIS A 615 -10.64 20.99 34.14
N LYS A 616 -11.14 22.20 34.45
CA LYS A 616 -10.45 23.18 35.29
C LYS A 616 -10.35 22.70 36.74
N ALA A 617 -11.40 22.08 37.27
CA ALA A 617 -11.40 21.45 38.60
C ALA A 617 -10.42 20.25 38.66
N ASP A 618 -10.39 19.41 37.63
CA ASP A 618 -9.43 18.30 37.52
C ASP A 618 -7.98 18.81 37.40
N LEU A 619 -7.76 19.90 36.67
CA LEU A 619 -6.45 20.53 36.55
C LEU A 619 -5.99 21.10 37.90
N GLN A 620 -6.86 21.82 38.60
CA GLN A 620 -6.58 22.35 39.94
C GLN A 620 -6.31 21.24 40.96
N ARG A 621 -7.03 20.11 40.86
CA ARG A 621 -6.77 18.94 41.71
C ARG A 621 -5.40 18.32 41.43
N LYS A 622 -5.03 18.18 40.15
CA LYS A 622 -3.69 17.70 39.76
C LYS A 622 -2.58 18.67 40.14
N GLU A 623 -2.82 19.97 40.06
CA GLU A 623 -1.87 21.00 40.52
C GLU A 623 -1.70 20.97 42.04
N ALA A 624 -2.79 20.79 42.81
CA ALA A 624 -2.72 20.62 44.26
C ALA A 624 -1.97 19.33 44.66
N ASP A 625 -2.20 18.23 43.95
CA ASP A 625 -1.47 16.97 44.16
C ASP A 625 0.03 17.12 43.79
N ALA A 626 0.36 17.84 42.72
CA ALA A 626 1.74 18.14 42.34
C ALA A 626 2.44 19.04 43.38
N GLN A 627 1.75 20.04 43.93
CA GLN A 627 2.27 20.87 45.03
C GLN A 627 2.45 20.06 46.32
N ARG A 628 1.53 19.15 46.63
CA ARG A 628 1.66 18.23 47.77
C ARG A 628 2.87 17.32 47.62
N LEU A 629 3.06 16.70 46.45
CA LEU A 629 4.22 15.87 46.16
C LEU A 629 5.54 16.66 46.19
N THR A 630 5.52 17.92 45.76
CA THR A 630 6.69 18.82 45.86
C THR A 630 7.02 19.14 47.33
N THR A 631 6.00 19.33 48.16
CA THR A 631 6.15 19.57 49.60
C THR A 631 6.67 18.32 50.33
N GLU A 632 6.14 17.14 50.01
CA GLU A 632 6.61 15.85 50.54
C GLU A 632 8.07 15.58 50.11
N LYS A 633 8.42 15.85 48.85
CA LYS A 633 9.81 15.75 48.37
C LYS A 633 10.74 16.70 49.11
N THR A 634 10.30 17.92 49.39
CA THR A 634 11.10 18.90 50.14
C THR A 634 11.29 18.47 51.60
N GLN A 635 10.27 17.88 52.23
CA GLN A 635 10.37 17.31 53.56
C GLN A 635 11.29 16.08 53.62
N LEU A 636 11.23 15.20 52.61
CA LEU A 636 12.13 14.06 52.49
C LEU A 636 13.58 14.50 52.25
N GLN A 637 13.81 15.52 51.43
CA GLN A 637 15.13 16.10 51.23
C GLN A 637 15.67 16.69 52.54
N LYS A 638 14.85 17.44 53.28
CA LYS A 638 15.23 18.01 54.58
C LYS A 638 15.56 16.91 55.62
N ARG A 639 14.83 15.79 55.61
CA ARG A 639 15.13 14.61 56.44
C ARG A 639 16.44 13.94 56.05
N LEU A 640 16.73 13.87 54.75
CA LEU A 640 17.97 13.31 54.23
C LEU A 640 19.16 14.20 54.61
N ASP A 641 19.02 15.51 54.48
CA ASP A 641 20.07 16.47 54.84
C ASP A 641 20.35 16.45 56.36
N GLN A 642 19.30 16.36 57.20
CA GLN A 642 19.47 16.17 58.66
C GLN A 642 20.14 14.84 59.02
N ALA A 643 19.83 13.75 58.29
CA ALA A 643 20.48 12.46 58.51
C ALA A 643 21.96 12.51 58.11
N LEU A 644 22.30 13.23 57.03
CA LEU A 644 23.67 13.45 56.59
C LEU A 644 24.45 14.31 57.59
N GLU A 645 23.89 15.41 58.09
CA GLU A 645 24.51 16.23 59.15
C GLU A 645 24.75 15.43 60.44
N THR A 646 23.79 14.58 60.83
CA THR A 646 23.94 13.71 62.01
C THR A 646 25.02 12.64 61.80
N GLY A 647 25.18 12.15 60.56
CA GLY A 647 26.25 11.25 60.15
C GLY A 647 27.63 11.92 60.16
N GLN A 648 27.71 13.15 59.68
CA GLN A 648 28.92 13.99 59.68
C GLN A 648 29.37 14.27 61.13
N ALA A 649 28.45 14.70 62.00
CA ALA A 649 28.76 14.96 63.41
C ALA A 649 29.20 13.70 64.19
N ARG A 650 28.75 12.50 63.78
CA ARG A 650 29.23 11.23 64.34
C ARG A 650 30.63 10.87 63.85
N THR A 651 30.98 11.20 62.61
CA THR A 651 32.29 10.92 62.04
C THR A 651 33.35 11.88 62.58
N ASP A 652 33.00 13.14 62.80
CA ASP A 652 33.89 14.13 63.43
C ASP A 652 34.19 13.78 64.90
N LYS A 653 33.20 13.32 65.67
CA LYS A 653 33.41 12.80 67.05
C LYS A 653 34.27 11.53 67.09
N LEU A 654 34.24 10.71 66.04
CA LEU A 654 35.05 9.50 65.95
C LEU A 654 36.51 9.85 65.61
N ALA A 655 36.72 10.90 64.82
CA ALA A 655 38.05 11.43 64.49
C ALA A 655 38.72 12.11 65.71
N GLU A 656 37.98 12.88 66.52
CA GLU A 656 38.50 13.45 67.78
C GLU A 656 38.90 12.38 68.81
N ALA A 657 38.14 11.29 68.89
CA ALA A 657 38.46 10.15 69.76
C ALA A 657 39.72 9.40 69.31
N GLN A 658 39.98 9.32 67.99
CA GLN A 658 41.17 8.65 67.45
C GLN A 658 42.46 9.46 67.67
N VAL A 659 42.39 10.79 67.71
CA VAL A 659 43.55 11.65 68.02
C VAL A 659 43.94 11.55 69.50
N SER A 660 42.98 11.42 70.42
CA SER A 660 43.26 11.26 71.86
C SER A 660 43.87 9.89 72.22
N ILE A 661 43.58 8.84 71.43
CA ILE A 661 44.13 7.49 71.63
C ILE A 661 45.57 7.38 71.11
N SER A 662 45.94 8.18 70.09
CA SER A 662 47.30 8.19 69.54
C SER A 662 48.32 8.84 70.48
N ASP A 663 47.90 9.83 71.27
CA ASP A 663 48.79 10.62 72.14
C ASP A 663 49.12 9.89 73.47
N LEU A 664 48.22 9.01 73.94
CA LEU A 664 48.45 8.14 75.10
C LEU A 664 49.36 6.95 74.79
N LYS A 665 49.43 6.53 73.53
CA LYS A 665 50.21 5.36 73.09
C LYS A 665 51.71 5.66 73.02
N GLY A 666 52.09 6.90 72.68
CA GLY A 666 53.49 7.33 72.61
C GLY A 666 54.22 7.44 73.97
N ARG A 667 53.48 7.50 75.10
CA ARG A 667 54.08 7.61 76.45
C ARG A 667 54.27 6.27 77.16
N LEU A 668 53.63 5.20 76.69
CA LEU A 668 53.69 3.88 77.32
C LEU A 668 54.83 2.99 76.76
N ASP A 669 55.29 3.28 75.54
CA ASP A 669 56.23 2.45 74.79
C ASP A 669 57.70 2.56 75.25
N LEU A 670 58.03 3.49 76.18
CA LEU A 670 59.40 3.68 76.68
C LEU A 670 59.73 2.87 77.95
N ALA A 671 58.74 2.30 78.64
CA ALA A 671 58.95 1.70 79.97
C ALA A 671 58.93 0.16 80.03
N ASN A 672 58.35 -0.54 79.05
CA ASN A 672 58.02 -1.97 79.20
C ASN A 672 58.85 -2.97 78.38
N ASN A 673 59.88 -2.51 77.67
CA ASN A 673 60.54 -3.34 76.64
C ASN A 673 61.51 -4.42 77.15
N GLN A 674 61.68 -4.67 78.46
CA GLN A 674 62.68 -5.65 78.92
C GLN A 674 62.18 -6.79 79.82
N VAL A 675 60.91 -6.78 80.26
CA VAL A 675 60.40 -7.85 81.16
C VAL A 675 59.26 -8.67 80.54
N GLU A 676 58.59 -8.15 79.52
CA GLU A 676 57.36 -8.75 78.97
C GLU A 676 57.59 -9.73 77.80
N VAL A 677 58.82 -10.16 77.52
CA VAL A 677 59.09 -11.11 76.42
C VAL A 677 58.79 -12.55 76.82
N ASN A 678 58.94 -12.93 78.09
CA ASN A 678 58.75 -14.32 78.53
C ASN A 678 57.38 -14.60 79.16
N ARG A 679 56.58 -13.58 79.48
CA ARG A 679 55.20 -13.73 80.00
C ARG A 679 54.15 -13.81 78.88
N LEU A 680 54.41 -13.14 77.75
CA LEU A 680 53.47 -13.03 76.62
C LEU A 680 53.35 -14.29 75.74
N GLU A 681 54.30 -15.22 75.78
CA GLU A 681 54.16 -16.47 75.00
C GLU A 681 53.17 -17.45 75.65
N GLY A 682 53.02 -17.42 76.99
CA GLY A 682 52.02 -18.22 77.71
C GLY A 682 50.59 -17.68 77.56
N GLU A 683 50.41 -16.36 77.62
CA GLU A 683 49.08 -15.72 77.47
C GLU A 683 48.61 -15.73 76.00
N ARG A 684 49.51 -15.56 75.01
CA ARG A 684 49.15 -15.63 73.58
C ARG A 684 48.66 -17.00 73.12
N LEU A 685 49.10 -18.09 73.76
CA LEU A 685 48.59 -19.43 73.47
C LEU A 685 47.20 -19.67 74.09
N LYS A 686 46.90 -19.05 75.23
CA LYS A 686 45.59 -19.13 75.89
C LYS A 686 44.54 -18.29 75.15
N ASP A 687 44.90 -17.08 74.74
CA ASP A 687 44.02 -16.19 73.96
C ASP A 687 43.76 -16.73 72.56
N ARG A 688 44.75 -17.37 71.91
CA ARG A 688 44.54 -18.06 70.63
C ARG A 688 43.61 -19.27 70.75
N LEU A 689 43.63 -19.97 71.88
CA LEU A 689 42.73 -21.10 72.14
C LEU A 689 41.28 -20.63 72.40
N GLU A 690 41.11 -19.53 73.12
CA GLU A 690 39.79 -18.93 73.37
C GLU A 690 39.21 -18.25 72.14
N GLN A 691 40.04 -17.57 71.33
CA GLN A 691 39.62 -16.99 70.06
C GLN A 691 39.24 -18.06 69.03
N ALA A 692 39.98 -19.19 68.97
CA ALA A 692 39.61 -20.32 68.14
C ALA A 692 38.29 -20.99 68.59
N ARG A 693 38.06 -21.11 69.91
CA ARG A 693 36.79 -21.63 70.47
C ARG A 693 35.61 -20.70 70.16
N PHE A 694 35.81 -19.38 70.26
CA PHE A 694 34.79 -18.38 69.93
C PHE A 694 34.45 -18.38 68.44
N GLU A 695 35.46 -18.46 67.56
CA GLU A 695 35.25 -18.55 66.11
C GLU A 695 34.61 -19.88 65.69
N GLN A 696 34.95 -20.99 66.36
CA GLN A 696 34.31 -22.28 66.14
C GLN A 696 32.84 -22.27 66.59
N GLN A 697 32.53 -21.64 67.73
CA GLN A 697 31.16 -21.49 68.23
C GLN A 697 30.32 -20.54 67.37
N LYS A 698 30.93 -19.47 66.84
CA LYS A 698 30.29 -18.57 65.85
C LYS A 698 30.02 -19.29 64.53
N ARG A 699 30.96 -20.11 64.04
CA ARG A 699 30.76 -20.95 62.85
C ARG A 699 29.67 -22.01 63.05
N LEU A 700 29.58 -22.61 64.23
CA LEU A 700 28.49 -23.53 64.60
C LEU A 700 27.13 -22.81 64.63
N GLN A 701 27.05 -21.58 65.17
CA GLN A 701 25.81 -20.79 65.14
C GLN A 701 25.43 -20.32 63.72
N GLU A 702 26.40 -19.97 62.89
CA GLU A 702 26.17 -19.64 61.48
C GLU A 702 25.77 -20.88 60.67
N LEU A 703 26.30 -22.06 60.98
CA LEU A 703 25.88 -23.33 60.39
C LEU A 703 24.46 -23.71 60.83
N ASP A 704 24.11 -23.59 62.11
CA ASP A 704 22.73 -23.79 62.59
C ASP A 704 21.74 -22.80 61.95
N LYS A 705 22.16 -21.54 61.76
CA LYS A 705 21.35 -20.54 61.05
C LYS A 705 21.17 -20.91 59.59
N LYS A 706 22.24 -21.33 58.91
CA LYS A 706 22.19 -21.80 57.52
C LYS A 706 21.38 -23.09 57.39
N GLU A 707 21.45 -24.02 58.34
CA GLU A 707 20.62 -25.22 58.36
C GLU A 707 19.14 -24.88 58.58
N ARG A 708 18.82 -23.90 59.42
CA ARG A 708 17.44 -23.39 59.56
C ARG A 708 16.94 -22.68 58.31
N GLU A 709 17.80 -21.93 57.62
CA GLU A 709 17.48 -21.27 56.34
C GLU A 709 17.34 -22.30 55.21
N VAL A 710 18.17 -23.33 55.18
CA VAL A 710 18.06 -24.47 54.26
C VAL A 710 16.81 -25.27 54.56
N ALA A 711 16.45 -25.53 55.82
CA ALA A 711 15.20 -26.19 56.20
C ALA A 711 13.97 -25.34 55.84
N LYS A 712 14.05 -24.00 55.97
CA LYS A 712 13.01 -23.08 55.48
C LYS A 712 12.91 -23.12 53.96
N ALA A 713 14.03 -23.07 53.25
CA ALA A 713 14.07 -23.14 51.79
C ALA A 713 13.59 -24.50 51.28
N GLN A 714 13.90 -25.59 51.98
CA GLN A 714 13.41 -26.94 51.70
C GLN A 714 11.91 -27.01 51.91
N LYS A 715 11.38 -26.45 53.01
CA LYS A 715 9.92 -26.36 53.22
C LYS A 715 9.23 -25.50 52.16
N THR A 716 9.83 -24.39 51.74
CA THR A 716 9.32 -23.55 50.63
C THR A 716 9.38 -24.30 49.30
N ARG A 717 10.45 -25.06 49.04
CA ARG A 717 10.59 -25.91 47.86
C ARG A 717 9.57 -27.06 47.87
N ASP A 718 9.33 -27.70 49.00
CA ASP A 718 8.38 -28.81 49.13
C ASP A 718 6.94 -28.31 49.01
N THR A 719 6.62 -27.13 49.56
CA THR A 719 5.31 -26.48 49.32
C THR A 719 5.15 -26.00 47.88
N THR A 720 6.22 -25.54 47.24
CA THR A 720 6.19 -25.15 45.82
C THR A 720 6.06 -26.37 44.93
N LYS A 721 6.74 -27.48 45.26
CA LYS A 721 6.63 -28.78 44.58
C LYS A 721 5.24 -29.37 44.77
N ALA A 722 4.65 -29.29 45.97
CA ALA A 722 3.28 -29.71 46.23
C ALA A 722 2.27 -28.85 45.46
N ARG A 723 2.51 -27.54 45.32
CA ARG A 723 1.71 -26.65 44.46
C ARG A 723 1.89 -26.98 42.98
N LEU A 724 3.10 -27.31 42.55
CA LEU A 724 3.38 -27.69 41.17
C LEU A 724 2.74 -29.04 40.85
N GLU A 725 2.78 -30.00 41.76
CA GLU A 725 2.10 -31.29 41.61
C GLU A 725 0.58 -31.16 41.69
N ALA A 726 0.05 -30.26 42.53
CA ALA A 726 -1.38 -29.96 42.54
C ALA A 726 -1.81 -29.23 41.25
N ALA A 727 -0.98 -28.34 40.71
CA ALA A 727 -1.20 -27.69 39.42
C ALA A 727 -1.08 -28.68 38.27
N LYS A 728 -0.10 -29.58 38.31
CA LYS A 728 0.08 -30.68 37.36
C LYS A 728 -1.11 -31.62 37.39
N LYS A 729 -1.59 -32.01 38.57
CA LYS A 729 -2.80 -32.82 38.74
C LYS A 729 -4.04 -32.10 38.21
N LYS A 730 -4.19 -30.79 38.45
CA LYS A 730 -5.26 -29.98 37.85
C LYS A 730 -5.14 -29.87 36.33
N LEU A 731 -3.91 -29.82 35.81
CA LEU A 731 -3.66 -29.80 34.38
C LEU A 731 -3.95 -31.16 33.75
N GLU A 732 -3.56 -32.26 34.41
CA GLU A 732 -3.88 -33.64 34.02
C GLU A 732 -5.39 -33.90 34.09
N GLU A 733 -6.09 -33.39 35.09
CA GLU A 733 -7.56 -33.40 35.19
C GLU A 733 -8.22 -32.54 34.09
N SER A 734 -7.61 -31.40 33.74
CA SER A 734 -8.09 -30.55 32.64
C SER A 734 -7.79 -31.18 31.27
N ILE A 735 -6.66 -31.86 31.11
CA ILE A 735 -6.30 -32.62 29.92
C ILE A 735 -7.22 -33.81 29.77
N THR A 736 -7.47 -34.60 30.81
CA THR A 736 -8.45 -35.71 30.75
C THR A 736 -9.87 -35.21 30.53
N ARG A 737 -10.25 -34.04 31.05
CA ARG A 737 -11.52 -33.40 30.73
C ARG A 737 -11.58 -32.93 29.27
N LEU A 738 -10.52 -32.31 28.76
CA LEU A 738 -10.42 -31.88 27.37
C LEU A 738 -10.28 -33.05 26.40
N GLU A 739 -9.69 -34.16 26.82
CA GLU A 739 -9.63 -35.43 26.09
C GLU A 739 -10.98 -36.12 26.10
N PHE A 740 -11.74 -36.05 27.21
CA PHE A 740 -13.13 -36.51 27.27
C PHE A 740 -14.04 -35.62 26.42
N GLU A 741 -13.90 -34.29 26.48
CA GLU A 741 -14.62 -33.34 25.62
C GLU A 741 -14.22 -33.53 24.15
N ASN A 742 -12.94 -33.75 23.83
CA ASN A 742 -12.50 -34.11 22.48
C ASN A 742 -13.01 -35.48 22.05
N ARG A 743 -13.09 -36.47 22.95
CA ARG A 743 -13.63 -37.79 22.63
C ARG A 743 -15.14 -37.72 22.43
N THR A 744 -15.84 -36.86 23.17
CA THR A 744 -17.26 -36.57 22.98
C THR A 744 -17.50 -35.80 21.68
N LEU A 745 -16.62 -34.83 21.35
CA LEU A 745 -16.63 -34.12 20.06
C LEU A 745 -16.19 -35.00 18.88
N LEU A 746 -15.36 -36.02 19.13
CA LEU A 746 -14.98 -37.05 18.15
C LEU A 746 -16.06 -38.12 18.00
N GLU A 747 -16.88 -38.39 19.02
CA GLU A 747 -18.07 -39.24 18.93
C GLU A 747 -19.25 -38.50 18.30
N GLU A 748 -19.41 -37.19 18.56
CA GLU A 748 -20.30 -36.31 17.80
C GLU A 748 -19.79 -36.07 16.38
N GLY A 749 -18.47 -36.02 16.22
CA GLY A 749 -17.77 -36.00 14.93
C GLY A 749 -17.96 -37.31 14.18
N ALA A 750 -17.88 -38.46 14.84
CA ALA A 750 -18.14 -39.78 14.25
C ALA A 750 -19.62 -39.98 13.91
N LYS A 751 -20.56 -39.45 14.71
CA LYS A 751 -21.98 -39.39 14.34
C LYS A 751 -22.24 -38.47 13.16
N LYS A 752 -21.55 -37.32 13.11
CA LYS A 752 -21.58 -36.42 11.94
C LYS A 752 -20.84 -37.01 10.75
N ASP A 753 -19.85 -37.85 10.94
CA ASP A 753 -19.13 -38.58 9.89
C ASP A 753 -19.94 -39.77 9.39
N ASP A 754 -20.78 -40.39 10.22
CA ASP A 754 -21.82 -41.35 9.80
C ASP A 754 -22.95 -40.63 9.06
N GLU A 755 -23.36 -39.42 9.50
CA GLU A 755 -24.31 -38.57 8.75
C GLU A 755 -23.70 -38.04 7.46
N VAL A 756 -22.40 -37.73 7.43
CA VAL A 756 -21.64 -37.31 6.25
C VAL A 756 -21.32 -38.50 5.36
N GLN A 757 -21.10 -39.72 5.88
CA GLN A 757 -20.98 -40.95 5.10
C GLN A 757 -22.34 -41.36 4.54
N THR A 758 -23.42 -41.16 5.28
CA THR A 758 -24.78 -41.39 4.81
C THR A 758 -25.14 -40.36 3.74
N ALA A 759 -24.80 -39.08 3.95
CA ALA A 759 -24.95 -38.01 2.97
C ALA A 759 -23.98 -38.15 1.79
N GLN A 760 -22.79 -38.74 1.97
CA GLN A 760 -21.84 -39.06 0.90
C GLN A 760 -22.30 -40.29 0.13
N SER A 761 -22.87 -41.30 0.77
CA SER A 761 -23.54 -42.44 0.14
C SER A 761 -24.78 -41.99 -0.63
N GLU A 762 -25.57 -41.06 -0.09
CA GLU A 762 -26.70 -40.43 -0.79
C GLU A 762 -26.22 -39.53 -1.91
N ARG A 763 -25.15 -38.75 -1.72
CA ARG A 763 -24.50 -37.94 -2.75
C ARG A 763 -23.90 -38.83 -3.83
N ASP A 764 -23.33 -39.97 -3.49
CA ASP A 764 -22.69 -40.89 -4.43
C ASP A 764 -23.75 -41.76 -5.13
N LYS A 765 -24.89 -42.05 -4.49
CA LYS A 765 -26.11 -42.58 -5.15
C LYS A 765 -26.76 -41.54 -6.06
N LEU A 766 -26.83 -40.28 -5.66
CA LEU A 766 -27.29 -39.16 -6.48
C LEU A 766 -26.33 -38.88 -7.62
N LYS A 767 -25.02 -38.99 -7.38
CA LYS A 767 -23.95 -38.83 -8.37
C LYS A 767 -23.94 -39.99 -9.33
N ALA A 768 -24.10 -41.24 -8.88
CA ALA A 768 -24.28 -42.39 -9.75
C ALA A 768 -25.61 -42.31 -10.53
N GLY A 769 -26.68 -41.78 -9.92
CA GLY A 769 -27.94 -41.50 -10.58
C GLY A 769 -27.84 -40.36 -11.60
N LEU A 770 -27.05 -39.33 -11.31
CA LEU A 770 -26.72 -38.22 -12.20
C LEU A 770 -25.76 -38.66 -13.30
N GLU A 771 -24.77 -39.50 -13.04
CA GLU A 771 -23.86 -40.07 -14.02
C GLU A 771 -24.59 -41.07 -14.91
N ALA A 772 -25.54 -41.85 -14.37
CA ALA A 772 -26.43 -42.69 -15.17
C ALA A 772 -27.43 -41.84 -15.98
N SER A 773 -27.91 -40.72 -15.43
CA SER A 773 -28.79 -39.78 -16.15
C SER A 773 -28.01 -38.98 -17.19
N ILE A 774 -26.76 -38.60 -16.92
CA ILE A 774 -25.84 -37.94 -17.85
C ILE A 774 -25.46 -38.93 -18.93
N LYS A 775 -25.11 -40.17 -18.60
CA LYS A 775 -24.85 -41.22 -19.58
C LYS A 775 -26.09 -41.54 -20.42
N SER A 776 -27.29 -41.56 -19.82
CA SER A 776 -28.57 -41.69 -20.52
C SER A 776 -28.87 -40.46 -21.39
N LEU A 777 -28.52 -39.26 -20.93
CA LEU A 777 -28.63 -38.01 -21.69
C LEU A 777 -27.58 -37.91 -22.78
N GLU A 778 -26.38 -38.45 -22.60
CA GLU A 778 -25.30 -38.56 -23.57
C GLU A 778 -25.62 -39.63 -24.60
N GLU A 779 -26.20 -40.77 -24.21
CA GLU A 779 -26.74 -41.78 -25.13
C GLU A 779 -27.95 -41.23 -25.89
N ARG A 780 -28.80 -40.41 -25.25
CA ARG A 780 -29.87 -39.64 -25.92
C ARG A 780 -29.33 -38.48 -26.75
N LEU A 781 -28.18 -37.90 -26.40
CA LEU A 781 -27.54 -36.83 -27.15
C LEU A 781 -26.86 -37.42 -28.37
N VAL A 782 -26.17 -38.55 -28.26
CA VAL A 782 -25.63 -39.31 -29.39
C VAL A 782 -26.76 -39.86 -30.26
N GLY A 783 -27.89 -40.29 -29.67
CA GLY A 783 -29.11 -40.64 -30.40
C GLY A 783 -29.76 -39.44 -31.10
N SER A 784 -29.84 -38.30 -30.43
CA SER A 784 -30.35 -37.01 -30.96
C SER A 784 -29.41 -36.41 -32.01
N GLU A 785 -28.09 -36.59 -31.87
CA GLU A 785 -27.07 -36.19 -32.84
C GLU A 785 -27.11 -37.12 -34.06
N PHE A 786 -27.38 -38.41 -33.88
CA PHE A 786 -27.62 -39.35 -34.98
C PHE A 786 -28.94 -39.04 -35.69
N GLU A 787 -30.03 -38.78 -34.96
CA GLU A 787 -31.31 -38.33 -35.51
C GLU A 787 -31.22 -36.94 -36.16
N ASN A 788 -30.45 -36.01 -35.59
CA ASN A 788 -30.20 -34.69 -36.18
C ASN A 788 -29.30 -34.78 -37.40
N ARG A 789 -28.32 -35.69 -37.42
CA ARG A 789 -27.51 -35.95 -38.62
C ARG A 789 -28.34 -36.60 -39.72
N THR A 790 -29.24 -37.51 -39.36
CA THR A 790 -30.22 -38.11 -40.29
C THR A 790 -31.22 -37.05 -40.79
N ARG A 791 -31.67 -36.13 -39.92
CA ARG A 791 -32.51 -34.97 -40.30
C ARG A 791 -31.76 -33.94 -41.14
N ILE A 792 -30.47 -33.72 -40.90
CA ILE A 792 -29.62 -32.84 -41.72
C ILE A 792 -29.39 -33.47 -43.11
N GLU A 793 -29.22 -34.80 -43.19
CA GLU A 793 -29.17 -35.52 -44.47
C GLU A 793 -30.53 -35.54 -45.18
N GLU A 794 -31.65 -35.64 -44.47
CA GLU A 794 -33.00 -35.47 -45.02
C GLU A 794 -33.31 -34.02 -45.42
N MET A 795 -32.81 -33.02 -44.69
CA MET A 795 -32.92 -31.60 -45.06
C MET A 795 -32.07 -31.28 -46.29
N ALA A 796 -30.86 -31.84 -46.42
CA ALA A 796 -30.06 -31.70 -47.63
C ALA A 796 -30.74 -32.35 -48.86
N LYS A 797 -31.50 -33.43 -48.64
CA LYS A 797 -32.31 -34.07 -49.69
C LYS A 797 -33.53 -33.22 -50.07
N LYS A 798 -34.19 -32.61 -49.09
CA LYS A 798 -35.30 -31.67 -49.29
C LYS A 798 -34.86 -30.34 -49.89
N ASP A 799 -33.64 -29.87 -49.60
CA ASP A 799 -33.07 -28.68 -50.23
C ASP A 799 -32.83 -28.93 -51.73
N GLY A 800 -32.41 -30.14 -52.11
CA GLY A 800 -32.35 -30.57 -53.52
C GLY A 800 -33.73 -30.61 -54.19
N GLU A 801 -34.76 -31.14 -53.50
CA GLU A 801 -36.14 -31.14 -53.99
C GLU A 801 -36.72 -29.70 -54.09
N ILE A 802 -36.34 -28.79 -53.20
CA ILE A 802 -36.75 -27.38 -53.24
C ILE A 802 -36.08 -26.64 -54.41
N GLU A 803 -34.79 -26.89 -54.67
CA GLU A 803 -34.11 -26.32 -55.85
C GLU A 803 -34.72 -26.85 -57.16
N GLU A 804 -35.09 -28.12 -57.21
CA GLU A 804 -35.79 -28.73 -58.35
C GLU A 804 -37.19 -28.14 -58.55
N ILE A 805 -37.97 -27.97 -57.47
CA ILE A 805 -39.29 -27.32 -57.51
C ILE A 805 -39.19 -25.84 -57.91
N MET A 806 -38.14 -25.11 -57.46
CA MET A 806 -37.92 -23.73 -57.89
C MET A 806 -37.55 -23.64 -59.38
N ALA A 807 -36.74 -24.57 -59.88
CA ALA A 807 -36.41 -24.65 -61.30
C ALA A 807 -37.63 -25.01 -62.15
N GLU A 808 -38.49 -25.93 -61.68
CA GLU A 808 -39.75 -26.26 -62.33
C GLU A 808 -40.74 -25.08 -62.34
N ARG A 809 -40.83 -24.33 -61.24
CA ARG A 809 -41.63 -23.10 -61.17
C ARG A 809 -41.17 -22.07 -62.19
N ASP A 810 -39.86 -21.84 -62.29
CA ASP A 810 -39.30 -20.83 -63.20
C ASP A 810 -39.44 -21.26 -64.67
N ALA A 811 -39.34 -22.56 -64.95
CA ALA A 811 -39.63 -23.13 -66.26
C ALA A 811 -41.13 -23.03 -66.65
N LEU A 812 -42.04 -23.29 -65.70
CA LEU A 812 -43.49 -23.12 -65.88
C LEU A 812 -43.86 -21.66 -66.12
N LYS A 813 -43.25 -20.74 -65.37
CA LYS A 813 -43.47 -19.29 -65.53
C LYS A 813 -43.03 -18.81 -66.91
N ALA A 814 -41.84 -19.21 -67.37
CA ALA A 814 -41.34 -18.88 -68.71
C ALA A 814 -42.25 -19.45 -69.83
N LYS A 815 -42.79 -20.67 -69.63
CA LYS A 815 -43.71 -21.30 -70.58
C LYS A 815 -45.07 -20.59 -70.63
N LEU A 816 -45.56 -20.09 -69.49
CA LEU A 816 -46.80 -19.32 -69.41
C LEU A 816 -46.65 -17.96 -70.10
N GLU A 817 -45.56 -17.24 -69.83
CA GLU A 817 -45.25 -15.96 -70.46
C GLU A 817 -45.13 -16.10 -71.99
N GLY A 818 -44.50 -17.17 -72.49
CA GLY A 818 -44.44 -17.46 -73.92
C GLY A 818 -45.80 -17.77 -74.56
N ASN A 819 -46.69 -18.47 -73.86
CA ASN A 819 -48.04 -18.77 -74.35
C ASN A 819 -48.92 -17.51 -74.39
N ILE A 820 -48.77 -16.59 -73.43
CA ILE A 820 -49.48 -15.31 -73.40
C ILE A 820 -49.06 -14.45 -74.61
N SER A 821 -47.76 -14.28 -74.85
CA SER A 821 -47.29 -13.52 -76.02
C SER A 821 -47.72 -14.13 -77.36
N SER A 822 -47.75 -15.46 -77.47
CA SER A 822 -48.27 -16.14 -78.68
C SER A 822 -49.78 -15.92 -78.91
N LEU A 823 -50.57 -15.75 -77.84
CA LEU A 823 -52.00 -15.51 -77.95
C LEU A 823 -52.28 -14.04 -78.28
N GLU A 824 -51.51 -13.12 -77.70
CA GLU A 824 -51.56 -11.68 -78.03
C GLU A 824 -51.23 -11.41 -79.51
N GLU A 825 -50.17 -12.04 -80.06
CA GLU A 825 -49.85 -11.93 -81.49
C GLU A 825 -50.96 -12.45 -82.41
N ARG A 826 -51.63 -13.54 -82.00
CA ARG A 826 -52.77 -14.11 -82.74
C ARG A 826 -53.98 -13.18 -82.73
N LEU A 827 -54.21 -12.49 -81.62
CA LEU A 827 -55.31 -11.55 -81.46
C LEU A 827 -55.08 -10.29 -82.30
N VAL A 828 -53.83 -9.81 -82.38
CA VAL A 828 -53.43 -8.70 -83.27
C VAL A 828 -53.57 -9.06 -84.75
N ARG A 829 -53.26 -10.30 -85.17
CA ARG A 829 -53.50 -10.77 -86.55
C ARG A 829 -54.98 -10.83 -86.90
N LEU A 830 -55.82 -11.34 -85.99
CA LEU A 830 -57.26 -11.42 -86.20
C LEU A 830 -57.91 -10.03 -86.30
N ASP A 831 -57.44 -9.06 -85.51
CA ASP A 831 -57.91 -7.66 -85.60
C ASP A 831 -57.48 -6.98 -86.92
N HIS A 832 -56.30 -7.31 -87.43
CA HIS A 832 -55.83 -6.85 -88.74
C HIS A 832 -56.64 -7.47 -89.91
N GLU A 833 -56.94 -8.77 -89.85
CA GLU A 833 -57.81 -9.45 -90.82
C GLU A 833 -59.24 -8.86 -90.81
N PHE A 834 -59.78 -8.54 -89.63
CA PHE A 834 -61.11 -7.93 -89.49
C PHE A 834 -61.17 -6.52 -90.11
N ARG A 835 -60.13 -5.69 -89.93
CA ARG A 835 -60.03 -4.36 -90.57
C ARG A 835 -59.87 -4.46 -92.08
N THR A 836 -59.13 -5.45 -92.58
CA THR A 836 -58.92 -5.66 -94.02
C THR A 836 -60.21 -6.09 -94.74
N VAL A 837 -61.08 -6.87 -94.07
CA VAL A 837 -62.41 -7.24 -94.60
C VAL A 837 -63.37 -6.03 -94.62
N LEU A 838 -63.32 -5.15 -93.62
CA LEU A 838 -64.12 -3.92 -93.60
C LEU A 838 -63.69 -2.91 -94.69
N GLU A 839 -62.39 -2.80 -95.00
CA GLU A 839 -61.89 -1.96 -96.10
C GLU A 839 -62.25 -2.50 -97.50
N GLN A 840 -62.41 -3.83 -97.65
CA GLN A 840 -62.86 -4.44 -98.91
C GLN A 840 -64.38 -4.28 -99.15
N LEU A 841 -65.18 -4.20 -98.08
CA LEU A 841 -66.63 -3.95 -98.17
C LEU A 841 -66.97 -2.47 -98.48
N ALA A 842 -66.07 -1.53 -98.19
CA ALA A 842 -66.26 -0.10 -98.48
C ALA A 842 -65.98 0.32 -99.94
N LYS A 843 -65.64 -0.62 -100.85
CA LYS A 843 -65.18 -0.31 -102.22
C LYS A 843 -66.09 -0.78 -103.36
N LYS A 844 -67.32 -1.23 -103.08
CA LYS A 844 -68.30 -1.59 -104.13
C LYS A 844 -69.71 -1.14 -103.78
N GLU A 845 -69.98 0.13 -104.08
CA GLU A 845 -71.34 0.62 -104.37
C GLU A 845 -71.74 0.16 -105.77
N GLY A 846 -72.95 -0.39 -105.90
CA GLY A 846 -73.57 -0.64 -107.19
C GLY A 846 -74.15 -2.05 -107.34
N GLU A 847 -75.48 -2.09 -107.31
CA GLU A 847 -76.34 -3.18 -107.80
C GLU A 847 -76.82 -4.23 -106.77
N PHE A 848 -77.96 -3.84 -106.20
CA PHE A 848 -79.00 -4.61 -105.52
C PHE A 848 -79.41 -5.88 -106.30
N GLU A 849 -79.87 -6.90 -105.55
CA GLU A 849 -80.43 -8.20 -105.98
C GLU A 849 -79.49 -9.42 -106.03
N ILE A 850 -78.23 -9.29 -105.62
CA ILE A 850 -77.41 -10.45 -105.15
C ILE A 850 -77.23 -10.43 -103.62
N LEU A 851 -77.69 -9.35 -102.96
CA LEU A 851 -77.54 -9.11 -101.52
C LEU A 851 -78.35 -10.06 -100.63
N ASP A 852 -79.42 -10.69 -101.12
CA ASP A 852 -80.25 -11.59 -100.31
C ASP A 852 -79.65 -13.01 -100.15
N ARG A 853 -78.79 -13.43 -101.09
CA ARG A 853 -78.05 -14.70 -100.99
C ARG A 853 -76.67 -14.55 -100.34
N ALA A 854 -76.15 -13.32 -100.25
CA ALA A 854 -74.94 -13.02 -99.48
C ALA A 854 -75.23 -12.87 -97.97
N HIS A 855 -76.42 -12.36 -97.60
CA HIS A 855 -76.80 -12.17 -96.19
C HIS A 855 -76.90 -13.49 -95.41
N THR A 856 -77.36 -14.59 -96.05
CA THR A 856 -77.41 -15.91 -95.41
C THR A 856 -76.02 -16.53 -95.21
N ARG A 857 -75.05 -16.22 -96.09
CA ARG A 857 -73.68 -16.73 -96.00
C ARG A 857 -72.84 -15.96 -94.98
N VAL A 858 -73.06 -14.64 -94.88
CA VAL A 858 -72.44 -13.79 -93.86
C VAL A 858 -73.00 -14.09 -92.46
N LEU A 859 -74.28 -14.45 -92.32
CA LEU A 859 -74.82 -14.92 -91.02
C LEU A 859 -74.24 -16.29 -90.59
N ALA A 860 -73.93 -17.18 -91.55
CA ALA A 860 -73.27 -18.46 -91.27
C ALA A 860 -71.78 -18.29 -90.90
N GLU A 861 -71.06 -17.39 -91.57
CA GLU A 861 -69.66 -17.06 -91.26
C GLU A 861 -69.54 -16.22 -89.98
N HIS A 862 -70.50 -15.33 -89.69
CA HIS A 862 -70.58 -14.64 -88.41
C HIS A 862 -70.86 -15.62 -87.27
N GLY A 863 -71.76 -16.60 -87.44
CA GLY A 863 -71.97 -17.67 -86.45
C GLY A 863 -70.73 -18.51 -86.16
N ALA A 864 -69.96 -18.86 -87.20
CA ALA A 864 -68.69 -19.57 -87.06
C ALA A 864 -67.59 -18.71 -86.41
N ALA A 865 -67.54 -17.41 -86.71
CA ALA A 865 -66.62 -16.46 -86.08
C ALA A 865 -66.95 -16.21 -84.61
N THR A 866 -68.23 -16.09 -84.24
CA THR A 866 -68.68 -15.93 -82.84
C THR A 866 -68.40 -17.19 -82.02
N THR A 867 -68.49 -18.37 -82.64
CA THR A 867 -68.15 -19.65 -81.98
C THR A 867 -66.64 -19.81 -81.80
N ARG A 868 -65.82 -19.35 -82.76
CA ARG A 868 -64.36 -19.31 -82.62
C ARG A 868 -63.90 -18.28 -81.58
N LEU A 869 -64.50 -17.09 -81.57
CA LEU A 869 -64.24 -16.06 -80.57
C LEU A 869 -64.65 -16.57 -79.18
N GLY A 870 -65.81 -17.21 -79.06
CA GLY A 870 -66.25 -17.85 -77.82
C GLY A 870 -65.31 -18.96 -77.34
N SER A 871 -64.74 -19.77 -78.26
CA SER A 871 -63.74 -20.77 -77.89
C SER A 871 -62.39 -20.19 -77.46
N VAL A 872 -62.03 -19.02 -77.98
CA VAL A 872 -60.80 -18.31 -77.59
C VAL A 872 -61.02 -17.60 -76.26
N VAL A 873 -62.15 -16.92 -76.06
CA VAL A 873 -62.54 -16.29 -74.79
C VAL A 873 -62.68 -17.33 -73.69
N ALA A 874 -63.33 -18.47 -73.92
CA ALA A 874 -63.42 -19.54 -72.94
C ALA A 874 -62.03 -20.12 -72.57
N ARG A 875 -61.11 -20.23 -73.53
CA ARG A 875 -59.72 -20.64 -73.25
C ARG A 875 -58.92 -19.55 -72.53
N LEU A 876 -59.27 -18.28 -72.73
CA LEU A 876 -58.64 -17.15 -72.06
C LEU A 876 -59.15 -17.03 -70.62
N GLU A 877 -60.45 -17.21 -70.39
CA GLU A 877 -61.06 -17.32 -69.06
C GLU A 877 -60.55 -18.54 -68.31
N GLU A 878 -60.37 -19.69 -68.98
CA GLU A 878 -59.76 -20.87 -68.35
C GLU A 878 -58.26 -20.69 -68.09
N ALA A 879 -57.54 -19.98 -68.96
CA ALA A 879 -56.14 -19.60 -68.71
C ALA A 879 -56.03 -18.59 -67.56
N GLU A 880 -56.93 -17.61 -67.46
CA GLU A 880 -57.00 -16.65 -66.35
C GLU A 880 -57.37 -17.34 -65.04
N PHE A 881 -58.28 -18.32 -65.08
CA PHE A 881 -58.59 -19.17 -63.94
C PHE A 881 -57.37 -20.00 -63.50
N GLN A 882 -56.64 -20.60 -64.44
CA GLN A 882 -55.39 -21.32 -64.15
C GLN A 882 -54.30 -20.39 -63.63
N VAL A 883 -54.16 -19.18 -64.17
CA VAL A 883 -53.25 -18.15 -63.67
C VAL A 883 -53.64 -17.75 -62.25
N THR A 884 -54.92 -17.55 -61.96
CA THR A 884 -55.39 -17.17 -60.62
C THR A 884 -55.18 -18.30 -59.61
N ALA A 885 -55.45 -19.55 -60.01
CA ALA A 885 -55.20 -20.74 -59.19
C ALA A 885 -53.69 -20.91 -58.91
N LEU A 886 -52.85 -20.80 -59.94
CA LEU A 886 -51.40 -20.87 -59.80
C LEU A 886 -50.83 -19.68 -59.02
N THR A 887 -51.40 -18.49 -59.14
CA THR A 887 -50.98 -17.30 -58.37
C THR A 887 -51.33 -17.47 -56.90
N SER A 888 -52.49 -18.06 -56.59
CA SER A 888 -52.88 -18.44 -55.22
C SER A 888 -51.95 -19.52 -54.66
N GLU A 889 -51.57 -20.51 -55.47
CA GLU A 889 -50.63 -21.56 -55.06
C GLU A 889 -49.20 -21.02 -54.86
N VAL A 890 -48.75 -20.09 -55.72
CA VAL A 890 -47.48 -19.36 -55.55
C VAL A 890 -47.52 -18.47 -54.31
N ALA A 891 -48.62 -17.78 -54.03
CA ALA A 891 -48.77 -16.97 -52.82
C ALA A 891 -48.69 -17.84 -51.55
N LYS A 892 -49.39 -18.97 -51.54
CA LYS A 892 -49.32 -19.96 -50.45
C LYS A 892 -47.90 -20.52 -50.28
N LYS A 893 -47.22 -20.86 -51.38
CA LYS A 893 -45.83 -21.32 -51.35
C LYS A 893 -44.86 -20.24 -50.89
N THR A 894 -45.13 -18.97 -51.20
CA THR A 894 -44.31 -17.84 -50.76
C THR A 894 -44.47 -17.59 -49.26
N GLU A 895 -45.68 -17.76 -48.71
CA GLU A 895 -45.93 -17.72 -47.28
C GLU A 895 -45.25 -18.89 -46.55
N GLU A 896 -45.31 -20.11 -47.09
CA GLU A 896 -44.57 -21.28 -46.57
C GLU A 896 -43.04 -21.03 -46.56
N ILE A 897 -42.50 -20.36 -47.58
CA ILE A 897 -41.07 -19.99 -47.64
C ILE A 897 -40.74 -18.88 -46.63
N ALA A 898 -41.60 -17.88 -46.45
CA ALA A 898 -41.39 -16.81 -45.48
C ALA A 898 -41.40 -17.37 -44.03
N ASP A 899 -42.30 -18.31 -43.74
CA ASP A 899 -42.37 -18.99 -42.45
C ASP A 899 -41.13 -19.87 -42.21
N ALA A 900 -40.63 -20.54 -43.25
CA ALA A 900 -39.37 -21.28 -43.20
C ALA A 900 -38.15 -20.37 -43.00
N GLN A 901 -38.12 -19.19 -43.64
CA GLN A 901 -37.07 -18.18 -43.44
C GLN A 901 -37.10 -17.60 -42.02
N ALA A 902 -38.28 -17.30 -41.47
CA ALA A 902 -38.41 -16.84 -40.09
C ALA A 902 -37.91 -17.88 -39.09
N ARG A 903 -38.19 -19.17 -39.33
CA ARG A 903 -37.64 -20.27 -38.51
C ARG A 903 -36.12 -20.39 -38.65
N ARG A 904 -35.58 -20.21 -39.85
CA ARG A 904 -34.13 -20.19 -40.10
C ARG A 904 -33.44 -19.06 -39.35
N ASP A 905 -34.00 -17.86 -39.38
CA ASP A 905 -33.42 -16.69 -38.74
C ASP A 905 -33.51 -16.81 -37.20
N ALA A 906 -34.61 -17.34 -36.66
CA ALA A 906 -34.70 -17.69 -35.24
C ALA A 906 -33.65 -18.74 -34.81
N LEU A 907 -33.38 -19.74 -35.67
CA LEU A 907 -32.32 -20.73 -35.45
C LEU A 907 -30.92 -20.12 -35.54
N ALA A 908 -30.71 -19.18 -36.46
CA ALA A 908 -29.44 -18.46 -36.61
C ALA A 908 -29.16 -17.52 -35.42
N ASP A 909 -30.20 -16.91 -34.85
CA ASP A 909 -30.09 -16.08 -33.65
C ASP A 909 -29.84 -16.92 -32.39
N ALA A 910 -30.49 -18.09 -32.26
CA ALA A 910 -30.17 -19.06 -31.22
C ALA A 910 -28.72 -19.57 -31.32
N LEU A 911 -28.21 -19.82 -32.54
CA LEU A 911 -26.82 -20.20 -32.79
C LEU A 911 -25.82 -19.06 -32.48
N ARG A 912 -26.27 -17.80 -32.59
CA ARG A 912 -25.49 -16.61 -32.24
C ARG A 912 -25.40 -16.46 -30.72
N GLU A 913 -26.51 -16.70 -30.02
CA GLU A 913 -26.60 -16.71 -28.55
C GLU A 913 -25.75 -17.85 -27.96
N GLU A 914 -25.74 -19.03 -28.59
CA GLU A 914 -24.88 -20.16 -28.24
C GLU A 914 -23.39 -19.87 -28.49
N LYS A 915 -23.05 -19.17 -29.58
CA LYS A 915 -21.67 -18.71 -29.84
C LYS A 915 -21.21 -17.63 -28.85
N GLU A 916 -22.09 -16.75 -28.40
CA GLU A 916 -21.79 -15.76 -27.35
C GLU A 916 -21.60 -16.43 -25.96
N LEU A 917 -22.33 -17.50 -25.68
CA LEU A 917 -22.13 -18.36 -24.50
C LEU A 917 -20.84 -19.19 -24.58
N SER A 918 -20.50 -19.71 -25.77
CA SER A 918 -19.25 -20.43 -26.02
C SER A 918 -18.01 -19.52 -25.98
N ALA A 919 -18.14 -18.25 -26.40
CA ALA A 919 -17.08 -17.24 -26.27
C ALA A 919 -16.80 -16.82 -24.81
N ARG A 920 -17.75 -17.02 -23.88
CA ARG A 920 -17.56 -16.81 -22.43
C ARG A 920 -17.02 -18.05 -21.69
N GLY A 921 -16.85 -19.18 -22.37
CA GLY A 921 -16.47 -20.44 -21.75
C GLY A 921 -15.58 -21.31 -22.63
N GLY A 922 -14.34 -20.88 -22.89
CA GLY A 922 -13.33 -21.84 -23.36
C GLY A 922 -12.04 -21.27 -23.92
N VAL A 923 -10.98 -21.24 -23.10
CA VAL A 923 -9.56 -21.48 -23.51
C VAL A 923 -8.82 -22.00 -22.26
N LEU A 924 -8.78 -23.30 -21.95
CA LEU A 924 -7.76 -24.30 -22.34
C LEU A 924 -8.19 -25.62 -21.66
N LEU A 925 -8.18 -26.80 -22.27
CA LEU A 925 -6.96 -27.48 -22.71
C LEU A 925 -7.28 -28.54 -23.78
N ARG A 926 -6.80 -28.31 -25.00
CA ARG A 926 -6.26 -29.36 -25.86
C ARG A 926 -4.74 -29.14 -25.99
N ARG A 927 -3.94 -29.99 -25.34
CA ARG A 927 -2.64 -30.45 -25.88
C ARG A 927 -2.05 -31.56 -25.01
N LYS A 928 -2.28 -32.81 -25.39
CA LYS A 928 -1.24 -33.83 -25.67
C LYS A 928 -1.90 -35.19 -25.93
N LEU A 929 -2.10 -35.49 -27.21
CA LEU A 929 -2.20 -36.85 -27.73
C LEU A 929 -1.27 -36.92 -28.94
N LYS A 930 -0.07 -37.49 -28.73
CA LYS A 930 0.71 -38.21 -29.75
C LYS A 930 1.96 -38.86 -29.13
N SER A 931 1.83 -40.14 -28.79
CA SER A 931 2.84 -41.22 -28.75
C SER A 931 2.21 -42.36 -27.91
N ASN A 932 1.93 -43.58 -28.35
CA ASN A 932 2.59 -44.42 -29.35
C ASN A 932 1.61 -45.43 -29.95
N PHE A 933 1.80 -45.67 -31.24
CA PHE A 933 1.39 -46.85 -31.97
C PHE A 933 2.40 -47.98 -31.63
N LEU A 934 1.91 -49.23 -31.55
CA LEU A 934 2.64 -50.51 -31.49
C LEU A 934 3.15 -50.98 -30.12
N GLY A 935 2.36 -51.87 -29.49
CA GLY A 935 2.59 -53.31 -29.65
C GLY A 935 3.01 -54.12 -28.42
N ARG A 936 2.19 -55.16 -28.12
CA ARG A 936 2.49 -56.43 -27.42
C ARG A 936 2.84 -56.31 -25.92
N LYS A 937 2.48 -57.24 -25.02
CA LYS A 937 1.98 -58.62 -25.08
C LYS A 937 1.51 -59.04 -23.67
N ASP A 938 0.74 -60.15 -23.60
CA ASP A 938 0.42 -61.01 -22.43
C ASP A 938 -0.64 -60.42 -21.46
N ASP A 939 -1.81 -61.01 -21.17
CA ASP A 939 -2.36 -62.39 -21.29
C ASP A 939 -3.75 -62.41 -21.98
#